data_AF-A0A9E2QKQ3-F1
#
_entry.id   AF-A0A9E2QKQ3-F1
#
_cell.length_a   1.000
_cell.length_b   1.000
_cell.length_c   1.000
_cell.angle_alpha   90.00
_cell.angle_beta   90.00
_cell.angle_gamma   90.00
#
_symmetry.space_group_name_H-M   'P 1'
#
loop_
_entity.id
_entity.type
_entity.pdbx_description
1 polymer ?
#
loop_
_entity_poly.entity_id
_entity_poly.type
_entity_poly.pdbx_seq_one_letter_code
_entity_poly.pdbx_strand_id
1 'polypeptide(L)'
;MLQIWPIRQARPIKEKLIPTEPLTTGQRVIDAFFPVVKGGTACVPGPFGAGKCVDGETPVILVNGSREKIKNIFKRHHGRGRTTKKVNEEYTVLDKPFEILSYDDGRFIKKPVKSVYKGKSEKMLKITTRTGREMTITPIHKLFKVSENLEPEETQAQFLNEGNYLITPRYLDIELKPQIIDYLKIFSSERIADHRNLKTINLLIKKLKLKMGSLNKVSEKLSISYAVITEYWNSRNKPTVAFAKKLFGEFDKNLKPKEIKGEHQSHATKLPEKMNKAFAEFIGLILGDGAIKQNSIRFYNNDASLRKRFANLAKMLFGLETKETKVNTVMAMIVESSVLAKLLKSLGIPEYQKSRTCKALEIIQKSPDEIIAKFVGAYFACDGYVGNHDLEICTSSKEMQSDLAYLLTRLGVIVKLREGKVRDFVRFRIFISGREEVEKFYRQCKLGHYIKFDKIKEYLNETKKGYTNLDIVPISTRLINALYEKAGRPYASLKKLGIEITNYTRNKELMSKGIFRAFVQALSIKKFQKFTTNHLEHIFYDKIVKIETVDKPQTVYDIEVEDTHNFVGGNSPSIFHNTVVQHQIAKWADADVVVFIGCGERGNEMTDVLQEFPELKDPRSGEPLMKRTVLIANTSNMPVAAREASVYTGITIAEYFRDMGYKVVLTADSTSRWAEAMREISGRLEEMPGEEGYPAYLGSRTAAFYERAGEVVCLGNEGRKGSLTVIGAVSPPGGDLSEPVTQNTLRVTKVFWGLDAQLAYKRHFPAINWLSSYSLYLNSVNDYMREKAGQDWPEMRVGAMGILQKEEELQSIVQLVGIDALSAKEQLVLNTAQSIREDFLHQNAFDEIDTFTSCKKMYWMLKAILIFHEQATAELESGKKLSEVMDKAKEIKIEIGKAKMVKEDKIGELEKLVEKIKGEVK
;
A
#
# COMPACT_ATOMS: atom_id res chain seq x y z
N MET A 1 18.57 46.23 20.77
CA MET A 1 19.72 46.51 19.88
C MET A 1 19.43 45.84 18.54
N LEU A 2 19.35 46.58 17.44
CA LEU A 2 19.11 46.04 16.09
C LEU A 2 20.46 45.73 15.45
N GLN A 3 20.69 44.48 15.02
CA GLN A 3 21.87 44.10 14.24
C GLN A 3 21.43 43.84 12.79
N ILE A 4 22.10 44.48 11.83
CA ILE A 4 21.87 44.30 10.39
C ILE A 4 23.09 43.56 9.83
N TRP A 5 22.86 42.46 9.10
CA TRP A 5 23.93 41.68 8.48
C TRP A 5 23.56 41.23 7.06
N PRO A 6 24.46 41.38 6.07
CA PRO A 6 24.21 40.90 4.71
C PRO A 6 24.23 39.37 4.64
N ILE A 7 23.12 38.75 4.23
CA ILE A 7 22.93 37.28 4.23
C ILE A 7 23.93 36.49 3.37
N ARG A 8 24.53 37.15 2.37
CA ARG A 8 25.53 36.57 1.46
C ARG A 8 26.95 36.58 2.03
N GLN A 9 27.22 37.30 3.11
CA GLN A 9 28.53 37.33 3.77
C GLN A 9 28.48 36.48 5.04
N ALA A 10 29.49 35.62 5.22
CA ALA A 10 29.63 34.81 6.43
C ALA A 10 29.83 35.70 7.66
N ARG A 11 29.23 35.33 8.80
CA ARG A 11 29.43 36.05 10.06
C ARG A 11 30.86 35.85 10.59
N PRO A 12 31.49 36.87 11.20
CA PRO A 12 32.87 36.81 11.62
C PRO A 12 33.03 35.90 12.85
N ILE A 13 34.15 35.17 12.90
CA ILE A 13 34.49 34.20 13.94
C ILE A 13 35.90 34.49 14.47
N LYS A 14 36.19 34.07 15.71
CA LYS A 14 37.54 34.23 16.29
C LYS A 14 38.50 33.18 15.75
N GLU A 15 38.04 31.93 15.74
CA GLU A 15 38.83 30.76 15.33
C GLU A 15 37.89 29.62 14.88
N LYS A 16 38.28 28.85 13.87
CA LYS A 16 37.57 27.63 13.41
C LYS A 16 38.29 26.41 13.99
N LEU A 17 37.56 25.58 14.74
CA LEU A 17 38.08 24.39 15.42
C LEU A 17 37.93 23.15 14.54
N ILE A 18 38.73 22.12 14.84
CA ILE A 18 38.57 20.79 14.25
C ILE A 18 37.51 20.04 15.07
N PRO A 19 36.36 19.70 14.49
CA PRO A 19 35.28 19.06 15.21
C PRO A 19 35.59 17.59 15.53
N THR A 20 35.42 17.20 16.79
CA THR A 20 35.69 15.83 17.29
C THR A 20 34.44 15.12 17.80
N GLU A 21 33.38 15.86 18.12
CA GLU A 21 32.12 15.31 18.63
C GLU A 21 31.18 14.94 17.46
N PRO A 22 30.67 13.69 17.38
CA PRO A 22 29.68 13.30 16.38
C PRO A 22 28.32 13.95 16.64
N LEU A 23 27.60 14.27 15.58
CA LEU A 23 26.17 14.58 15.64
C LEU A 23 25.42 13.24 15.64
N THR A 24 25.01 12.79 16.82
CA THR A 24 24.19 11.59 16.97
C THR A 24 22.82 11.80 16.31
N THR A 25 22.46 10.92 15.38
CA THR A 25 21.19 10.93 14.65
C THR A 25 20.23 9.83 15.12
N GLY A 26 20.69 8.90 15.94
CA GLY A 26 19.94 7.74 16.41
C GLY A 26 19.80 6.62 15.37
N GLN A 27 20.34 6.83 14.15
CA GLN A 27 20.33 5.86 13.07
C GLN A 27 21.64 5.08 13.05
N ARG A 28 21.58 3.76 13.24
CA ARG A 28 22.75 2.88 13.37
C ARG A 28 23.68 2.95 12.17
N VAL A 29 23.14 2.94 10.95
CA VAL A 29 23.96 3.01 9.73
C VAL A 29 24.73 4.33 9.61
N ILE A 30 24.12 5.45 10.02
CA ILE A 30 24.74 6.78 9.98
C ILE A 30 25.75 6.90 11.12
N ASP A 31 25.30 6.73 12.36
CA ASP A 31 26.12 6.97 13.54
C ASP A 31 27.28 5.97 13.66
N ALA A 32 27.14 4.74 13.14
CA ALA A 32 28.21 3.75 13.16
C ALA A 32 29.19 3.92 12.01
N PHE A 33 28.69 3.90 10.76
CA PHE A 33 29.56 3.75 9.60
C PHE A 33 29.86 5.07 8.91
N PHE A 34 28.94 6.02 8.93
CA PHE A 34 29.07 7.28 8.18
C PHE A 34 28.74 8.50 9.05
N PRO A 35 29.38 8.67 10.22
CA PRO A 35 29.02 9.72 11.16
C PRO A 35 29.34 11.08 10.58
N VAL A 36 28.47 12.05 10.85
CA VAL A 36 28.77 13.48 10.68
C VAL A 36 29.09 14.08 12.04
N VAL A 37 29.95 15.10 12.08
CA VAL A 37 30.35 15.81 13.31
C VAL A 37 29.52 17.06 13.54
N LYS A 38 29.50 17.53 14.79
CA LYS A 38 28.96 18.83 15.17
C LYS A 38 29.86 19.93 14.59
N GLY A 39 29.37 20.69 13.62
CA GLY A 39 30.20 21.56 12.78
C GLY A 39 30.57 20.95 11.42
N GLY A 40 30.08 19.76 11.10
CA GLY A 40 30.41 19.04 9.87
C GLY A 40 29.56 19.42 8.66
N THR A 41 29.85 18.76 7.54
CA THR A 41 29.13 18.92 6.27
C THR A 41 28.78 17.54 5.71
N ALA A 42 27.52 17.37 5.31
CA ALA A 42 27.04 16.14 4.69
C ALA A 42 26.17 16.45 3.47
N CYS A 43 26.20 15.55 2.49
CA CYS A 43 25.25 15.54 1.38
C CYS A 43 24.50 14.22 1.29
N VAL A 44 23.23 14.34 0.89
CA VAL A 44 22.30 13.22 0.75
C VAL A 44 21.70 13.27 -0.66
N PRO A 45 22.29 12.60 -1.65
CA PRO A 45 21.64 12.45 -2.93
C PRO A 45 20.47 11.49 -2.83
N GLY A 46 19.29 11.88 -3.32
CA GLY A 46 18.18 10.95 -3.52
C GLY A 46 16.90 11.63 -3.95
N PRO A 47 15.97 10.89 -4.59
CA PRO A 47 14.67 11.43 -4.96
C PRO A 47 13.83 11.64 -3.69
N PHE A 48 13.70 12.89 -3.24
CA PHE A 48 12.99 13.24 -2.00
C PHE A 48 11.60 13.84 -2.20
N GLY A 49 10.80 13.70 -1.13
CA GLY A 49 9.53 14.39 -0.88
C GLY A 49 8.39 13.92 -1.78
N ALA A 50 7.22 13.60 -1.22
CA ALA A 50 5.97 13.58 -1.98
C ALA A 50 4.71 13.21 -1.19
N GLY A 51 3.73 14.10 -1.13
CA GLY A 51 2.32 13.78 -0.87
C GLY A 51 1.76 12.79 -1.91
N LYS A 52 1.88 11.50 -1.62
CA LYS A 52 1.46 10.39 -2.47
C LYS A 52 -0.04 10.13 -2.35
N CYS A 53 -0.85 11.14 -2.63
CA CYS A 53 -2.29 11.01 -2.52
C CYS A 53 -2.93 10.49 -3.82
N VAL A 54 -4.11 9.89 -3.67
CA VAL A 54 -4.97 9.46 -4.76
C VAL A 54 -6.21 10.36 -4.85
N ASP A 55 -6.91 10.34 -5.98
CA ASP A 55 -8.19 11.05 -6.11
C ASP A 55 -9.25 10.52 -5.13
N GLY A 56 -10.14 11.39 -4.64
CA GLY A 56 -11.16 11.04 -3.66
C GLY A 56 -12.23 10.05 -4.13
N GLU A 57 -12.43 9.90 -5.44
CA GLU A 57 -13.33 8.89 -5.98
C GLU A 57 -12.69 7.50 -6.07
N THR A 58 -11.38 7.39 -5.82
CA THR A 58 -10.65 6.11 -5.86
C THR A 58 -11.26 5.12 -4.86
N PRO A 59 -11.85 4.00 -5.33
CA PRO A 59 -12.37 2.98 -4.43
C PRO A 59 -11.22 2.13 -3.88
N VAL A 60 -11.28 1.85 -2.58
CA VAL A 60 -10.36 0.97 -1.86
C VAL A 60 -11.12 -0.30 -1.47
N ILE A 61 -10.49 -1.45 -1.61
CA ILE A 61 -11.08 -2.71 -1.17
C ILE A 61 -10.76 -2.95 0.32
N LEU A 62 -11.79 -3.20 1.11
CA LEU A 62 -11.66 -3.56 2.51
C LEU A 62 -11.54 -5.08 2.67
N VAL A 63 -10.96 -5.53 3.78
CA VAL A 63 -10.80 -6.98 4.09
C VAL A 63 -12.15 -7.70 4.21
N ASN A 64 -13.25 -6.99 4.44
CA ASN A 64 -14.59 -7.58 4.44
C ASN A 64 -15.14 -7.84 3.02
N GLY A 65 -14.38 -7.52 1.96
CA GLY A 65 -14.76 -7.69 0.55
C GLY A 65 -15.57 -6.54 -0.05
N SER A 66 -16.03 -5.58 0.75
CA SER A 66 -16.73 -4.40 0.25
C SER A 66 -15.77 -3.33 -0.26
N ARG A 67 -16.25 -2.52 -1.21
CA ARG A 67 -15.51 -1.40 -1.77
C ARG A 67 -16.04 -0.09 -1.24
N GLU A 68 -15.13 0.81 -0.93
CA GLU A 68 -15.48 2.14 -0.46
C GLU A 68 -14.55 3.19 -1.03
N LYS A 69 -15.10 4.33 -1.44
CA LYS A 69 -14.31 5.47 -1.91
C LYS A 69 -13.44 5.98 -0.77
N ILE A 70 -12.17 6.27 -1.04
CA ILE A 70 -11.23 6.73 -0.02
C ILE A 70 -11.72 7.99 0.73
N LYS A 71 -12.45 8.88 0.05
CA LYS A 71 -13.12 10.03 0.68
C LYS A 71 -14.16 9.65 1.74
N ASN A 72 -14.85 8.52 1.56
CA ASN A 72 -15.87 8.05 2.50
C ASN A 72 -15.23 7.31 3.67
N ILE A 73 -14.15 6.56 3.41
CA ILE A 73 -13.30 5.97 4.45
C ILE A 73 -12.79 7.10 5.37
N PHE A 74 -12.24 8.16 4.78
CA PHE A 74 -11.84 9.35 5.51
C PHE A 74 -13.01 9.90 6.34
N LYS A 75 -14.16 10.22 5.74
CA LYS A 75 -15.33 10.77 6.46
C LYS A 75 -15.84 9.90 7.61
N ARG A 76 -15.79 8.57 7.48
CA ARG A 76 -16.27 7.64 8.51
C ARG A 76 -15.36 7.61 9.72
N HIS A 77 -14.06 7.71 9.47
CA HIS A 77 -13.02 7.59 10.48
C HIS A 77 -12.53 8.96 10.99
N HIS A 78 -12.94 10.03 10.30
CA HIS A 78 -12.76 11.40 10.73
C HIS A 78 -13.38 11.63 12.12
N GLY A 79 -12.60 12.18 13.06
CA GLY A 79 -13.02 12.40 14.44
C GLY A 79 -13.09 11.14 15.32
N ARG A 80 -12.68 9.97 14.81
CA ARG A 80 -12.61 8.70 15.57
C ARG A 80 -11.17 8.38 15.98
N GLY A 81 -10.55 9.37 16.62
CA GLY A 81 -9.19 9.36 17.12
C GLY A 81 -8.64 10.78 17.17
N ARG A 82 -7.32 10.92 17.17
CA ARG A 82 -6.68 12.24 17.23
C ARG A 82 -6.72 12.90 15.86
N THR A 83 -7.63 13.86 15.69
CA THR A 83 -7.83 14.60 14.43
C THR A 83 -7.12 15.95 14.48
N THR A 84 -6.27 16.19 13.47
CA THR A 84 -5.58 17.46 13.27
C THR A 84 -6.06 18.10 11.97
N LYS A 85 -6.54 19.34 12.06
CA LYS A 85 -7.17 20.07 10.93
C LYS A 85 -6.40 21.35 10.64
N LYS A 86 -5.96 21.50 9.39
CA LYS A 86 -5.29 22.70 8.85
C LYS A 86 -6.14 23.38 7.77
N VAL A 87 -5.66 24.52 7.25
CA VAL A 87 -6.36 25.37 6.26
C VAL A 87 -6.74 24.61 4.98
N ASN A 88 -5.96 23.61 4.54
CA ASN A 88 -6.23 22.82 3.34
C ASN A 88 -6.04 21.30 3.49
N GLU A 89 -5.76 20.82 4.71
CA GLU A 89 -5.43 19.42 4.98
C GLU A 89 -6.06 18.97 6.30
N GLU A 90 -6.34 17.68 6.39
CA GLU A 90 -7.02 17.09 7.53
C GLU A 90 -6.54 15.64 7.64
N TYR A 91 -5.96 15.27 8.78
CA TYR A 91 -5.60 13.89 9.05
C TYR A 91 -6.18 13.42 10.38
N THR A 92 -6.38 12.12 10.51
CA THR A 92 -6.88 11.49 11.73
C THR A 92 -6.13 10.20 11.98
N VAL A 93 -5.41 10.14 13.10
CA VAL A 93 -4.82 8.91 13.63
C VAL A 93 -5.94 8.13 14.33
N LEU A 94 -6.11 6.86 13.98
CA LEU A 94 -7.26 6.05 14.40
C LEU A 94 -7.01 5.39 15.74
N ASP A 95 -7.95 5.54 16.69
CA ASP A 95 -7.90 4.81 17.97
C ASP A 95 -8.07 3.30 17.76
N LYS A 96 -8.84 2.93 16.73
CA LYS A 96 -9.08 1.54 16.31
C LYS A 96 -8.71 1.39 14.84
N PRO A 97 -7.54 0.82 14.53
CA PRO A 97 -7.14 0.50 13.17
C PRO A 97 -8.17 -0.41 12.48
N PHE A 98 -8.33 -0.26 11.17
CA PHE A 98 -9.07 -1.20 10.34
C PHE A 98 -8.12 -1.84 9.33
N GLU A 99 -8.43 -3.05 8.88
CA GLU A 99 -7.55 -3.79 7.97
C GLU A 99 -7.91 -3.58 6.50
N ILE A 100 -6.89 -3.52 5.65
CA ILE A 100 -6.98 -3.48 4.20
C ILE A 100 -6.06 -4.53 3.56
N LEU A 101 -6.25 -4.77 2.26
CA LEU A 101 -5.34 -5.58 1.46
C LEU A 101 -4.13 -4.76 1.02
N SER A 102 -2.94 -5.32 1.25
CA SER A 102 -1.65 -4.77 0.89
C SER A 102 -0.82 -5.80 0.12
N TYR A 103 0.06 -5.34 -0.76
CA TYR A 103 0.97 -6.17 -1.55
C TYR A 103 2.30 -6.37 -0.82
N ASP A 104 2.73 -7.62 -0.69
CA ASP A 104 3.99 -8.00 -0.07
C ASP A 104 4.61 -9.22 -0.78
N ASP A 105 5.83 -9.05 -1.30
CA ASP A 105 6.64 -10.07 -1.97
C ASP A 105 5.85 -11.06 -2.87
N GLY A 106 5.08 -10.52 -3.83
CA GLY A 106 4.31 -11.32 -4.77
C GLY A 106 2.99 -11.86 -4.23
N ARG A 107 2.57 -11.52 -3.00
CA ARG A 107 1.30 -11.93 -2.39
C ARG A 107 0.49 -10.73 -1.90
N PHE A 108 -0.80 -10.95 -1.63
CA PHE A 108 -1.67 -9.95 -1.02
C PHE A 108 -1.98 -10.36 0.42
N ILE A 109 -1.61 -9.53 1.38
CA ILE A 109 -1.76 -9.77 2.82
C ILE A 109 -2.65 -8.69 3.46
N LYS A 110 -3.21 -9.00 4.62
CA LYS A 110 -4.03 -8.07 5.40
C LYS A 110 -3.13 -7.25 6.31
N LYS A 111 -3.26 -5.91 6.28
CA LYS A 111 -2.50 -5.00 7.14
C LYS A 111 -3.39 -3.90 7.74
N PRO A 112 -3.12 -3.47 8.97
CA PRO A 112 -3.89 -2.41 9.62
C PRO A 112 -3.54 -1.02 9.06
N VAL A 113 -4.54 -0.14 9.03
CA VAL A 113 -4.44 1.28 8.67
C VAL A 113 -4.33 2.11 9.95
N LYS A 114 -3.25 2.88 10.09
CA LYS A 114 -2.97 3.72 11.26
C LYS A 114 -3.63 5.08 11.19
N SER A 115 -3.57 5.72 10.02
CA SER A 115 -4.05 7.08 9.81
C SER A 115 -4.77 7.24 8.47
N VAL A 116 -5.69 8.20 8.43
CA VAL A 116 -6.38 8.63 7.21
C VAL A 116 -6.07 10.10 6.94
N TYR A 117 -5.81 10.45 5.69
CA TYR A 117 -5.37 11.77 5.27
C TYR A 117 -6.26 12.34 4.15
N LYS A 118 -6.42 13.65 4.16
CA LYS A 118 -7.11 14.45 3.14
C LYS A 118 -6.32 15.74 2.92
N GLY A 119 -6.06 16.08 1.66
CA GLY A 119 -5.36 17.30 1.25
C GLY A 119 -5.90 17.85 -0.08
N LYS A 120 -5.15 18.77 -0.70
CA LYS A 120 -5.42 19.32 -2.03
C LYS A 120 -4.20 19.19 -2.94
N SER A 121 -4.41 18.89 -4.22
CA SER A 121 -3.38 18.91 -5.25
C SER A 121 -3.86 19.72 -6.45
N GLU A 122 -2.97 20.53 -7.03
CA GLU A 122 -3.24 21.32 -8.25
C GLU A 122 -3.08 20.48 -9.53
N LYS A 123 -2.26 19.44 -9.46
CA LYS A 123 -1.88 18.60 -10.60
C LYS A 123 -2.06 17.13 -10.26
N MET A 124 -2.74 16.41 -11.15
CA MET A 124 -2.93 14.95 -11.07
C MET A 124 -2.51 14.31 -12.39
N LEU A 125 -2.03 13.07 -12.34
CA LEU A 125 -1.81 12.22 -13.50
C LEU A 125 -2.91 11.16 -13.55
N LYS A 126 -3.55 11.02 -14.71
CA LYS A 126 -4.47 9.94 -15.01
C LYS A 126 -3.76 8.91 -15.88
N ILE A 127 -3.44 7.76 -15.29
CA ILE A 127 -2.78 6.64 -15.97
C ILE A 127 -3.85 5.63 -16.39
N THR A 128 -3.85 5.27 -17.68
CA THR A 128 -4.71 4.23 -18.24
C THR A 128 -3.86 3.06 -18.73
N THR A 129 -4.26 1.86 -18.33
CA THR A 129 -3.60 0.60 -18.70
C THR A 129 -4.34 -0.13 -19.82
N ARG A 130 -3.71 -1.13 -20.43
CA ARG A 130 -4.24 -1.90 -21.57
C ARG A 130 -5.49 -2.69 -21.22
N THR A 131 -5.63 -3.17 -19.98
CA THR A 131 -6.90 -3.77 -19.53
C THR A 131 -7.96 -2.73 -19.17
N GLY A 132 -7.70 -1.42 -19.34
CA GLY A 132 -8.66 -0.36 -19.06
C GLY A 132 -8.75 0.02 -17.59
N ARG A 133 -7.73 -0.29 -16.76
CA ARG A 133 -7.63 0.30 -15.42
C ARG A 133 -7.27 1.76 -15.54
N GLU A 134 -7.97 2.60 -14.79
CA GLU A 134 -7.69 4.01 -14.66
C GLU A 134 -7.25 4.31 -13.22
N MET A 135 -6.13 5.01 -13.07
CA MET A 135 -5.60 5.47 -11.79
C MET A 135 -5.40 6.97 -11.88
N THR A 136 -5.98 7.74 -10.97
CA THR A 136 -5.77 9.19 -10.89
C THR A 136 -5.01 9.51 -9.61
N ILE A 137 -3.74 9.89 -9.76
CA ILE A 137 -2.77 10.00 -8.66
C ILE A 137 -1.94 11.27 -8.79
N THR A 138 -1.33 11.71 -7.69
CA THR A 138 -0.36 12.81 -7.77
C THR A 138 0.85 12.39 -8.62
N PRO A 139 1.54 13.31 -9.34
CA PRO A 139 2.69 12.99 -10.20
C PRO A 139 3.83 12.21 -9.51
N ILE A 140 3.80 12.20 -8.19
CA ILE A 140 4.88 11.81 -7.31
C ILE A 140 4.54 10.52 -6.54
N HIS A 141 3.28 10.08 -6.67
CA HIS A 141 2.82 8.79 -6.23
C HIS A 141 3.62 7.70 -6.96
N LYS A 142 4.18 6.74 -6.22
CA LYS A 142 4.95 5.63 -6.80
C LYS A 142 4.03 4.47 -7.16
N LEU A 143 4.23 3.89 -8.33
CA LEU A 143 3.59 2.65 -8.75
C LEU A 143 4.64 1.56 -8.99
N PHE A 144 4.25 0.31 -8.76
CA PHE A 144 5.10 -0.85 -9.06
C PHE A 144 5.09 -1.12 -10.57
N LYS A 145 6.16 -0.74 -11.25
CA LYS A 145 6.54 -1.15 -12.60
C LYS A 145 7.29 -2.50 -12.54
N VAL A 146 7.35 -3.25 -13.63
CA VAL A 146 8.28 -4.36 -13.79
C VAL A 146 9.38 -4.00 -14.78
N SER A 147 10.61 -4.34 -14.44
CA SER A 147 11.79 -4.18 -15.29
C SER A 147 11.78 -5.19 -16.44
N GLU A 148 12.63 -4.94 -17.44
CA GLU A 148 12.84 -5.87 -18.56
C GLU A 148 13.38 -7.24 -18.15
N ASN A 149 13.89 -7.36 -16.92
CA ASN A 149 14.42 -8.58 -16.31
C ASN A 149 13.42 -9.28 -15.37
N LEU A 150 12.15 -8.83 -15.37
CA LEU A 150 11.07 -9.34 -14.51
C LEU A 150 11.19 -8.99 -13.02
N GLU A 151 11.95 -7.94 -12.68
CA GLU A 151 12.09 -7.46 -11.29
C GLU A 151 11.12 -6.30 -11.02
N PRO A 152 10.41 -6.29 -9.87
CA PRO A 152 9.54 -5.17 -9.49
C PRO A 152 10.36 -3.90 -9.18
N GLU A 153 9.95 -2.76 -9.74
CA GLU A 153 10.54 -1.42 -9.56
C GLU A 153 9.45 -0.42 -9.17
N GLU A 154 9.62 0.35 -8.11
CA GLU A 154 8.73 1.47 -7.77
C GLU A 154 9.17 2.72 -8.51
N THR A 155 8.32 3.18 -9.43
CA THR A 155 8.59 4.36 -10.24
C THR A 155 7.56 5.43 -9.92
N GLN A 156 7.99 6.68 -9.72
CA GLN A 156 7.04 7.79 -9.56
C GLN A 156 6.21 7.97 -10.83
N ALA A 157 4.94 8.34 -10.66
CA ALA A 157 3.98 8.44 -11.75
C ALA A 157 4.46 9.36 -12.90
N GLN A 158 5.19 10.42 -12.59
CA GLN A 158 5.77 11.36 -13.55
C GLN A 158 6.92 10.79 -14.39
N PHE A 159 7.57 9.72 -13.94
CA PHE A 159 8.64 9.03 -14.68
C PHE A 159 8.14 7.77 -15.41
N LEU A 160 6.85 7.46 -15.28
CA LEU A 160 6.25 6.39 -16.06
C LEU A 160 6.03 6.87 -17.49
N ASN A 161 6.32 5.98 -18.43
CA ASN A 161 6.10 6.20 -19.86
C ASN A 161 5.04 5.23 -20.40
N GLU A 162 4.36 5.65 -21.47
CA GLU A 162 3.54 4.74 -22.24
C GLU A 162 4.39 3.56 -22.71
N GLY A 163 3.88 2.35 -22.50
CA GLY A 163 4.58 1.11 -22.78
C GLY A 163 5.27 0.44 -21.59
N ASN A 164 5.44 1.11 -20.46
CA ASN A 164 5.84 0.45 -19.21
C ASN A 164 4.76 -0.54 -18.73
N TYR A 165 5.16 -1.57 -17.99
CA TYR A 165 4.27 -2.58 -17.44
C TYR A 165 4.12 -2.40 -15.93
N LEU A 166 2.90 -2.23 -15.45
CA LEU A 166 2.57 -2.13 -14.03
C LEU A 166 2.22 -3.50 -13.45
N ILE A 167 2.59 -3.71 -12.20
CA ILE A 167 2.20 -4.88 -11.40
C ILE A 167 0.79 -4.67 -10.89
N THR A 168 -0.09 -5.62 -11.21
CA THR A 168 -1.50 -5.55 -10.80
C THR A 168 -1.97 -6.89 -10.21
N PRO A 169 -2.99 -6.88 -9.32
CA PRO A 169 -3.55 -8.10 -8.76
C PRO A 169 -4.23 -8.95 -9.83
N ARG A 170 -3.91 -10.26 -9.86
CA ARG A 170 -4.63 -11.29 -10.64
C ARG A 170 -5.78 -11.88 -9.84
N TYR A 171 -5.53 -12.10 -8.55
CA TYR A 171 -6.47 -12.72 -7.62
C TYR A 171 -6.44 -11.93 -6.31
N LEU A 172 -7.62 -11.74 -5.72
CA LEU A 172 -7.77 -11.09 -4.43
C LEU A 172 -8.24 -12.13 -3.43
N ASP A 173 -7.30 -12.62 -2.61
CA ASP A 173 -7.57 -13.66 -1.62
C ASP A 173 -8.27 -13.08 -0.39
N ILE A 174 -9.58 -13.28 -0.31
CA ILE A 174 -10.40 -12.81 0.81
C ILE A 174 -11.36 -13.92 1.24
N GLU A 175 -10.99 -14.64 2.29
CA GLU A 175 -11.88 -15.61 2.91
C GLU A 175 -13.01 -14.93 3.68
N LEU A 176 -14.25 -15.15 3.24
CA LEU A 176 -15.46 -14.60 3.84
C LEU A 176 -16.49 -15.68 4.15
N LYS A 177 -17.38 -15.39 5.11
CA LYS A 177 -18.52 -16.26 5.47
C LYS A 177 -19.82 -15.74 4.83
N PRO A 178 -20.81 -16.62 4.57
CA PRO A 178 -22.13 -16.20 4.09
C PRO A 178 -22.77 -15.17 5.05
N GLN A 179 -23.27 -14.07 4.48
CA GLN A 179 -23.85 -12.98 5.24
C GLN A 179 -25.26 -13.32 5.74
N ILE A 180 -25.56 -12.99 7.00
CA ILE A 180 -26.89 -13.13 7.60
C ILE A 180 -27.72 -11.88 7.28
N ILE A 181 -28.99 -12.08 6.96
CA ILE A 181 -29.90 -10.98 6.64
C ILE A 181 -30.69 -10.61 7.89
N ASP A 182 -30.51 -9.38 8.37
CA ASP A 182 -31.24 -8.87 9.53
C ASP A 182 -32.59 -8.28 9.11
N TYR A 183 -33.60 -9.15 9.05
CA TYR A 183 -34.97 -8.80 8.70
C TYR A 183 -35.62 -7.82 9.69
N LEU A 184 -35.15 -7.74 10.95
CA LEU A 184 -35.71 -6.85 11.97
C LEU A 184 -35.31 -5.38 11.76
N LYS A 185 -34.32 -5.10 10.92
CA LYS A 185 -33.98 -3.75 10.46
C LYS A 185 -34.79 -3.31 9.25
N ILE A 186 -35.34 -4.26 8.50
CA ILE A 186 -36.00 -4.04 7.21
C ILE A 186 -37.51 -3.90 7.39
N PHE A 187 -38.09 -4.76 8.22
CA PHE A 187 -39.54 -4.87 8.41
C PHE A 187 -39.96 -4.35 9.79
N SER A 188 -41.11 -3.69 9.83
CA SER A 188 -41.65 -3.06 11.05
C SER A 188 -43.16 -3.25 11.15
N SER A 189 -43.89 -2.73 10.17
CA SER A 189 -45.35 -2.77 10.07
C SER A 189 -45.89 -4.10 9.53
N GLU A 190 -45.05 -4.88 8.86
CA GLU A 190 -45.41 -6.20 8.34
C GLU A 190 -45.73 -7.20 9.45
N ARG A 191 -46.50 -8.24 9.12
CA ARG A 191 -47.05 -9.20 10.08
C ARG A 191 -46.31 -10.53 10.03
N ILE A 192 -46.05 -11.11 11.20
CA ILE A 192 -45.40 -12.42 11.33
C ILE A 192 -46.39 -13.50 10.92
N ALA A 193 -45.99 -14.35 9.97
CA ALA A 193 -46.82 -15.42 9.45
C ALA A 193 -46.36 -16.82 9.89
N ASP A 194 -45.15 -16.96 10.44
CA ASP A 194 -44.60 -18.28 10.77
C ASP A 194 -45.19 -18.88 12.04
N HIS A 195 -45.58 -20.15 11.95
CA HIS A 195 -46.34 -20.82 13.00
C HIS A 195 -45.56 -20.96 14.33
N ARG A 196 -44.23 -21.10 14.27
CA ARG A 196 -43.38 -21.26 15.48
C ARG A 196 -43.27 -19.96 16.27
N ASN A 197 -42.97 -18.84 15.62
CA ASN A 197 -42.94 -17.55 16.31
C ASN A 197 -44.33 -17.16 16.79
N LEU A 198 -45.41 -17.43 16.05
CA LEU A 198 -46.78 -17.17 16.53
C LEU A 198 -47.10 -17.93 17.83
N LYS A 199 -46.76 -19.23 17.91
CA LYS A 199 -46.88 -20.01 19.16
C LYS A 199 -46.06 -19.41 20.30
N THR A 200 -44.84 -18.97 19.99
CA THR A 200 -43.93 -18.36 20.97
C THR A 200 -44.47 -17.02 21.46
N ILE A 201 -44.99 -16.17 20.57
CA ILE A 201 -45.62 -14.88 20.90
C ILE A 201 -46.78 -15.09 21.86
N ASN A 202 -47.70 -16.02 21.57
CA ASN A 202 -48.82 -16.32 22.46
C ASN A 202 -48.36 -16.80 23.84
N LEU A 203 -47.30 -17.62 23.90
CA LEU A 203 -46.71 -18.08 25.16
C LEU A 203 -46.04 -16.96 25.96
N LEU A 204 -45.36 -16.02 25.28
CA LEU A 204 -44.76 -14.84 25.92
C LEU A 204 -45.83 -13.87 26.43
N ILE A 205 -46.90 -13.62 25.66
CA ILE A 205 -48.05 -12.82 26.13
C ILE A 205 -48.68 -13.47 27.36
N LYS A 206 -48.82 -14.82 27.37
CA LYS A 206 -49.38 -15.55 28.52
C LYS A 206 -48.50 -15.39 29.76
N LYS A 207 -47.18 -15.49 29.61
CA LYS A 207 -46.21 -15.26 30.70
C LYS A 207 -46.27 -13.84 31.23
N LEU A 208 -46.34 -12.83 30.36
CA LEU A 208 -46.49 -11.43 30.76
C LEU A 208 -47.79 -11.17 31.49
N LYS A 209 -48.91 -11.74 31.01
CA LYS A 209 -50.21 -11.65 31.68
C LYS A 209 -50.16 -12.26 33.08
N LEU A 210 -49.53 -13.43 33.25
CA LEU A 210 -49.35 -14.06 34.56
C LEU A 210 -48.50 -13.19 35.49
N LYS A 211 -47.45 -12.54 34.98
CA LYS A 211 -46.57 -11.67 35.75
C LYS A 211 -47.23 -10.34 36.16
N MET A 212 -48.11 -9.79 35.32
CA MET A 212 -48.71 -8.46 35.53
C MET A 212 -50.17 -8.48 36.01
N GLY A 213 -50.82 -9.64 36.05
CA GLY A 213 -52.18 -9.85 36.55
C GLY A 213 -53.31 -9.56 35.55
N SER A 214 -53.14 -8.61 34.61
CA SER A 214 -54.17 -8.26 33.61
C SER A 214 -53.60 -7.94 32.23
N LEU A 215 -54.42 -8.11 31.17
CA LEU A 215 -54.05 -7.73 29.81
C LEU A 215 -53.95 -6.21 29.63
N ASN A 216 -54.68 -5.41 30.42
CA ASN A 216 -54.56 -3.94 30.43
C ASN A 216 -53.14 -3.50 30.82
N LYS A 217 -52.59 -4.05 31.90
CA LYS A 217 -51.22 -3.73 32.34
C LYS A 217 -50.16 -4.14 31.33
N VAL A 218 -50.37 -5.24 30.61
CA VAL A 218 -49.48 -5.65 29.51
C VAL A 218 -49.55 -4.67 28.33
N SER A 219 -50.74 -4.14 28.04
CA SER A 219 -50.96 -3.15 26.97
C SER A 219 -50.24 -1.82 27.24
N GLU A 220 -50.30 -1.33 28.49
CA GLU A 220 -49.56 -0.15 28.97
C GLU A 220 -48.04 -0.35 28.87
N LYS A 221 -47.54 -1.50 29.36
CA LYS A 221 -46.11 -1.83 29.36
C LYS A 221 -45.51 -1.89 27.95
N LEU A 222 -46.25 -2.45 26.98
CA LEU A 222 -45.79 -2.57 25.59
C LEU A 222 -46.13 -1.33 24.73
N SER A 223 -46.86 -0.36 25.30
CA SER A 223 -47.35 0.86 24.66
C SER A 223 -48.22 0.59 23.43
N ILE A 224 -49.23 -0.28 23.57
CA ILE A 224 -50.12 -0.71 22.49
C ILE A 224 -51.57 -0.70 22.99
N SER A 225 -52.53 -0.43 22.11
CA SER A 225 -53.94 -0.41 22.51
C SER A 225 -54.43 -1.78 23.01
N TYR A 226 -55.31 -1.74 24.01
CA TYR A 226 -55.91 -2.95 24.57
C TYR A 226 -56.69 -3.77 23.53
N ALA A 227 -57.31 -3.11 22.54
CA ALA A 227 -58.00 -3.79 21.45
C ALA A 227 -57.03 -4.66 20.63
N VAL A 228 -55.87 -4.11 20.25
CA VAL A 228 -54.86 -4.80 19.43
C VAL A 228 -54.24 -5.98 20.17
N ILE A 229 -53.94 -5.85 21.47
CA ILE A 229 -53.39 -6.96 22.25
C ILE A 229 -54.40 -8.10 22.42
N THR A 230 -55.69 -7.76 22.53
CA THR A 230 -56.78 -8.72 22.63
C THR A 230 -56.99 -9.46 21.31
N GLU A 231 -56.86 -8.77 20.17
CA GLU A 231 -56.90 -9.40 18.84
C GLU A 231 -55.76 -10.41 18.65
N TYR A 232 -54.53 -10.07 19.08
CA TYR A 232 -53.38 -10.97 19.00
C TYR A 232 -53.55 -12.17 19.94
N TRP A 233 -54.03 -11.94 21.16
CA TRP A 233 -54.31 -13.01 22.13
C TRP A 233 -55.33 -14.03 21.59
N ASN A 234 -56.42 -13.53 21.01
CA ASN A 234 -57.46 -14.37 20.42
C ASN A 234 -57.09 -14.92 19.04
N SER A 235 -55.86 -14.68 18.56
CA SER A 235 -55.37 -15.07 17.23
C SER A 235 -56.27 -14.62 16.07
N ARG A 236 -57.06 -13.55 16.27
CA ARG A 236 -57.92 -12.93 15.23
C ARG A 236 -57.09 -12.12 14.23
N ASN A 237 -55.95 -11.61 14.69
CA ASN A 237 -55.04 -10.82 13.88
C ASN A 237 -53.59 -11.28 14.08
N LYS A 238 -52.76 -11.17 13.03
CA LYS A 238 -51.34 -11.55 13.10
C LYS A 238 -50.51 -10.39 13.69
N PRO A 239 -49.59 -10.65 14.62
CA PRO A 239 -48.78 -9.60 15.24
C PRO A 239 -47.77 -8.97 14.27
N THR A 240 -47.50 -7.67 14.43
CA THR A 240 -46.49 -6.97 13.63
C THR A 240 -45.06 -7.32 14.06
N VAL A 241 -44.09 -7.15 13.16
CA VAL A 241 -42.66 -7.35 13.47
C VAL A 241 -42.20 -6.40 14.58
N ALA A 242 -42.64 -5.14 14.56
CA ALA A 242 -42.32 -4.17 15.60
C ALA A 242 -42.83 -4.60 16.99
N PHE A 243 -44.08 -5.09 17.06
CA PHE A 243 -44.63 -5.63 18.31
C PHE A 243 -43.85 -6.83 18.80
N ALA A 244 -43.62 -7.81 17.93
CA ALA A 244 -42.93 -9.02 18.31
C ALA A 244 -41.47 -8.75 18.74
N LYS A 245 -40.79 -7.78 18.11
CA LYS A 245 -39.46 -7.34 18.54
C LYS A 245 -39.47 -6.78 19.97
N LYS A 246 -40.43 -5.92 20.31
CA LYS A 246 -40.61 -5.41 21.68
C LYS A 246 -40.89 -6.55 22.68
N LEU A 247 -41.84 -7.42 22.34
CA LEU A 247 -42.24 -8.54 23.19
C LEU A 247 -41.09 -9.52 23.47
N PHE A 248 -40.28 -9.84 22.45
CA PHE A 248 -39.13 -10.72 22.61
C PHE A 248 -38.00 -10.07 23.42
N GLY A 249 -37.82 -8.75 23.28
CA GLY A 249 -36.86 -7.97 24.06
C GLY A 249 -37.12 -8.00 25.57
N GLU A 250 -38.38 -8.00 26.01
CA GLU A 250 -38.74 -8.12 27.45
C GLU A 250 -38.32 -9.46 28.09
N PHE A 251 -37.93 -10.45 27.29
CA PHE A 251 -37.51 -11.77 27.75
C PHE A 251 -36.09 -12.14 27.29
N ASP A 252 -35.28 -11.19 26.80
CA ASP A 252 -33.94 -11.42 26.22
C ASP A 252 -33.92 -12.53 25.16
N LYS A 253 -35.00 -12.65 24.37
CA LYS A 253 -35.08 -13.62 23.27
C LYS A 253 -34.86 -12.95 21.93
N ASN A 254 -34.22 -13.66 21.01
CA ASN A 254 -34.02 -13.19 19.64
C ASN A 254 -35.14 -13.66 18.71
N LEU A 255 -35.90 -12.71 18.17
CA LEU A 255 -36.89 -12.98 17.13
C LEU A 255 -36.20 -13.21 15.78
N LYS A 256 -36.50 -14.33 15.12
CA LYS A 256 -36.06 -14.61 13.74
C LYS A 256 -37.26 -14.96 12.87
N PRO A 257 -37.86 -13.99 12.16
CA PRO A 257 -39.04 -14.25 11.35
C PRO A 257 -38.65 -15.08 10.12
N LYS A 258 -39.32 -16.22 9.92
CA LYS A 258 -39.12 -17.10 8.74
C LYS A 258 -40.12 -16.81 7.63
N GLU A 259 -41.31 -16.33 7.98
CA GLU A 259 -42.37 -15.97 7.06
C GLU A 259 -43.03 -14.67 7.50
N ILE A 260 -43.17 -13.74 6.56
CA ILE A 260 -43.77 -12.43 6.79
C ILE A 260 -44.87 -12.18 5.75
N LYS A 261 -45.93 -11.49 6.17
CA LYS A 261 -47.05 -11.05 5.35
C LYS A 261 -47.12 -9.52 5.37
N GLY A 262 -47.46 -8.91 4.24
CA GLY A 262 -47.70 -7.46 4.15
C GLY A 262 -48.96 -7.02 4.91
N GLU A 263 -49.18 -5.70 4.97
CA GLU A 263 -50.23 -5.08 5.80
C GLU A 263 -51.67 -5.43 5.35
N HIS A 264 -51.91 -5.53 4.05
CA HIS A 264 -53.21 -5.90 3.46
C HIS A 264 -53.27 -7.39 3.08
N GLN A 265 -54.32 -7.86 2.39
CA GLN A 265 -54.45 -9.23 1.88
C GLN A 265 -53.30 -9.60 0.92
N SER A 266 -52.19 -10.02 1.51
CA SER A 266 -50.96 -10.38 0.81
C SER A 266 -50.60 -11.83 1.12
N HIS A 267 -49.87 -12.47 0.20
CA HIS A 267 -49.38 -13.83 0.40
C HIS A 267 -48.24 -13.82 1.42
N ALA A 268 -48.15 -14.87 2.23
CA ALA A 268 -47.02 -15.04 3.14
C ALA A 268 -45.75 -15.30 2.31
N THR A 269 -44.70 -14.55 2.60
CA THR A 269 -43.40 -14.61 1.90
C THR A 269 -42.39 -15.26 2.84
N LYS A 270 -41.77 -16.37 2.40
CA LYS A 270 -40.65 -17.02 3.09
C LYS A 270 -39.39 -16.16 2.98
N LEU A 271 -38.55 -16.19 4.01
CA LEU A 271 -37.35 -15.36 4.09
C LEU A 271 -36.10 -16.21 4.30
N PRO A 272 -35.12 -16.18 3.39
CA PRO A 272 -33.88 -16.95 3.52
C PRO A 272 -32.96 -16.39 4.63
N GLU A 273 -32.63 -17.19 5.65
CA GLU A 273 -31.84 -16.74 6.81
C GLU A 273 -30.45 -16.13 6.46
N LYS A 274 -29.83 -16.62 5.39
CA LYS A 274 -28.50 -16.20 4.93
C LYS A 274 -28.46 -16.03 3.42
N MET A 275 -27.54 -15.19 2.95
CA MET A 275 -27.19 -15.14 1.54
C MET A 275 -26.65 -16.50 1.12
N ASN A 276 -27.31 -17.13 0.15
CA ASN A 276 -26.95 -18.46 -0.35
C ASN A 276 -26.86 -18.43 -1.89
N LYS A 277 -26.35 -19.52 -2.48
CA LYS A 277 -26.13 -19.65 -3.93
C LYS A 277 -27.39 -19.33 -4.75
N ALA A 278 -28.54 -19.85 -4.34
CA ALA A 278 -29.82 -19.64 -5.03
C ALA A 278 -30.31 -18.20 -4.93
N PHE A 279 -30.13 -17.55 -3.77
CA PHE A 279 -30.56 -16.17 -3.60
C PHE A 279 -29.65 -15.18 -4.35
N ALA A 280 -28.35 -15.45 -4.40
CA ALA A 280 -27.42 -14.69 -5.23
C ALA A 280 -27.72 -14.82 -6.73
N GLU A 281 -28.06 -16.03 -7.20
CA GLU A 281 -28.55 -16.25 -8.57
C GLU A 281 -29.81 -15.42 -8.86
N PHE A 282 -30.78 -15.44 -7.94
CA PHE A 282 -32.02 -14.66 -8.06
C PHE A 282 -31.76 -13.15 -8.14
N ILE A 283 -30.84 -12.63 -7.31
CA ILE A 283 -30.44 -11.21 -7.37
C ILE A 283 -29.74 -10.89 -8.69
N GLY A 284 -28.89 -11.79 -9.21
CA GLY A 284 -28.22 -11.59 -10.49
C GLY A 284 -29.21 -11.48 -11.66
N LEU A 285 -30.22 -12.35 -11.70
CA LEU A 285 -31.30 -12.27 -12.69
C LEU A 285 -32.09 -10.95 -12.56
N ILE A 286 -32.36 -10.50 -11.33
CA ILE A 286 -33.05 -9.23 -11.12
C ILE A 286 -32.17 -8.07 -11.55
N LEU A 287 -30.88 -8.06 -11.23
CA LEU A 287 -29.98 -6.96 -11.57
C LEU A 287 -29.65 -6.88 -13.05
N GLY A 288 -29.69 -7.99 -13.79
CA GLY A 288 -29.69 -7.98 -15.26
C GLY A 288 -31.01 -7.46 -15.82
N ASP A 289 -31.98 -8.36 -16.02
CA ASP A 289 -33.22 -8.07 -16.76
C ASP A 289 -34.46 -7.80 -15.89
N GLY A 290 -34.33 -7.80 -14.56
CA GLY A 290 -35.43 -7.52 -13.65
C GLY A 290 -35.70 -6.03 -13.39
N ALA A 291 -36.93 -5.71 -12.97
CA ALA A 291 -37.32 -4.41 -12.47
C ALA A 291 -38.28 -4.54 -11.29
N ILE A 292 -38.19 -3.60 -10.35
CA ILE A 292 -39.14 -3.45 -9.25
C ILE A 292 -40.14 -2.37 -9.65
N LYS A 293 -41.45 -2.68 -9.65
CA LYS A 293 -42.52 -1.72 -9.90
C LYS A 293 -43.49 -1.74 -8.72
N GLN A 294 -43.48 -0.69 -7.90
CA GLN A 294 -44.30 -0.57 -6.70
C GLN A 294 -44.15 -1.79 -5.77
N ASN A 295 -45.15 -2.68 -5.77
CA ASN A 295 -45.24 -3.90 -4.96
C ASN A 295 -45.08 -5.20 -5.78
N SER A 296 -44.54 -5.10 -7.00
CA SER A 296 -44.31 -6.24 -7.88
C SER A 296 -42.88 -6.27 -8.41
N ILE A 297 -42.36 -7.47 -8.63
CA ILE A 297 -41.08 -7.68 -9.32
C ILE A 297 -41.38 -8.28 -10.68
N ARG A 298 -40.78 -7.72 -11.73
CA ARG A 298 -40.98 -8.14 -13.11
C ARG A 298 -39.63 -8.50 -13.72
N PHE A 299 -39.51 -9.69 -14.28
CA PHE A 299 -38.30 -10.17 -14.96
C PHE A 299 -38.57 -10.29 -16.47
N TYR A 300 -37.87 -9.51 -17.29
CA TYR A 300 -38.13 -9.37 -18.72
C TYR A 300 -37.07 -10.11 -19.56
N ASN A 301 -37.35 -11.31 -20.04
CA ASN A 301 -36.37 -12.03 -20.85
C ASN A 301 -37.08 -12.93 -21.87
N ASN A 302 -36.58 -13.01 -23.10
CA ASN A 302 -37.17 -13.84 -24.15
C ASN A 302 -36.79 -15.34 -24.04
N ASP A 303 -35.73 -15.68 -23.30
CA ASP A 303 -35.34 -17.05 -23.02
C ASP A 303 -36.28 -17.71 -21.99
N ALA A 304 -37.02 -18.73 -22.43
CA ALA A 304 -37.96 -19.48 -21.60
C ALA A 304 -37.27 -20.23 -20.44
N SER A 305 -36.01 -20.67 -20.62
CA SER A 305 -35.27 -21.40 -19.59
C SER A 305 -34.94 -20.50 -18.39
N LEU A 306 -34.53 -19.25 -18.64
CA LEU A 306 -34.28 -18.25 -17.61
C LEU A 306 -35.58 -17.82 -16.90
N ARG A 307 -36.68 -17.64 -17.64
CA ARG A 307 -38.00 -17.35 -17.04
C ARG A 307 -38.47 -18.47 -16.11
N LYS A 308 -38.35 -19.74 -16.54
CA LYS A 308 -38.67 -20.91 -15.71
C LYS A 308 -37.77 -21.02 -14.49
N ARG A 309 -36.47 -20.71 -14.62
CA ARG A 309 -35.55 -20.67 -13.48
C ARG A 309 -35.93 -19.58 -12.48
N PHE A 310 -36.24 -18.38 -12.96
CA PHE A 310 -36.69 -17.28 -12.10
C PHE A 310 -37.95 -17.66 -11.32
N ALA A 311 -38.94 -18.28 -11.97
CA ALA A 311 -40.15 -18.80 -11.32
C ALA A 311 -39.83 -19.83 -10.22
N ASN A 312 -38.97 -20.80 -10.54
CA ASN A 312 -38.54 -21.83 -9.59
C ASN A 312 -37.82 -21.23 -8.37
N LEU A 313 -36.93 -20.24 -8.59
CA LEU A 313 -36.23 -19.54 -7.51
C LEU A 313 -37.20 -18.74 -6.64
N ALA A 314 -38.18 -18.06 -7.25
CA ALA A 314 -39.22 -17.32 -6.51
C ALA A 314 -40.05 -18.25 -5.61
N LYS A 315 -40.47 -19.41 -6.13
CA LYS A 315 -41.22 -20.41 -5.38
C LYS A 315 -40.37 -21.07 -4.30
N MET A 316 -39.13 -21.44 -4.61
CA MET A 316 -38.24 -22.14 -3.67
C MET A 316 -37.77 -21.24 -2.52
N LEU A 317 -37.32 -20.01 -2.82
CA LEU A 317 -36.79 -19.09 -1.81
C LEU A 317 -37.89 -18.39 -1.01
N PHE A 318 -38.95 -17.95 -1.70
CA PHE A 318 -39.95 -17.05 -1.13
C PHE A 318 -41.34 -17.69 -0.99
N GLY A 319 -41.57 -18.88 -1.54
CA GLY A 319 -42.90 -19.51 -1.54
C GLY A 319 -43.92 -18.78 -2.42
N LEU A 320 -43.46 -17.98 -3.38
CA LEU A 320 -44.31 -17.11 -4.20
C LEU A 320 -44.51 -17.72 -5.59
N GLU A 321 -45.76 -17.76 -6.04
CA GLU A 321 -46.11 -18.12 -7.42
C GLU A 321 -45.87 -16.93 -8.36
N THR A 322 -45.62 -17.24 -9.64
CA THR A 322 -45.27 -16.25 -10.65
C THR A 322 -46.25 -16.30 -11.81
N LYS A 323 -46.66 -15.14 -12.33
CA LYS A 323 -47.51 -15.02 -13.52
C LYS A 323 -46.66 -14.69 -14.74
N GLU A 324 -46.84 -15.39 -15.85
CA GLU A 324 -46.19 -15.07 -17.13
C GLU A 324 -47.10 -14.13 -17.94
N THR A 325 -46.54 -13.07 -18.51
CA THR A 325 -47.31 -12.09 -19.31
C THR A 325 -46.41 -11.49 -20.38
N LYS A 326 -46.97 -11.23 -21.58
CA LYS A 326 -46.27 -10.51 -22.64
C LYS A 326 -46.43 -9.01 -22.42
N VAL A 327 -45.31 -8.29 -22.28
CA VAL A 327 -45.31 -6.83 -22.15
C VAL A 327 -44.62 -6.24 -23.37
N ASN A 328 -45.38 -5.55 -24.21
CA ASN A 328 -44.95 -5.08 -25.54
C ASN A 328 -44.42 -6.25 -26.40
N THR A 329 -43.10 -6.33 -26.59
CA THR A 329 -42.41 -7.31 -27.44
C THR A 329 -41.62 -8.35 -26.64
N VAL A 330 -41.59 -8.25 -25.30
CA VAL A 330 -40.77 -9.11 -24.43
C VAL A 330 -41.66 -9.86 -23.44
N MET A 331 -41.38 -11.15 -23.25
CA MET A 331 -42.05 -11.97 -22.24
C MET A 331 -41.55 -11.61 -20.84
N ALA A 332 -42.48 -11.48 -19.88
CA ALA A 332 -42.18 -11.10 -18.52
C ALA A 332 -42.75 -12.08 -17.49
N MET A 333 -41.96 -12.40 -16.46
CA MET A 333 -42.44 -13.10 -15.26
C MET A 333 -42.71 -12.08 -14.16
N ILE A 334 -43.90 -12.11 -13.57
CA ILE A 334 -44.35 -11.18 -12.55
C ILE A 334 -44.53 -11.91 -11.21
N VAL A 335 -43.93 -11.36 -10.16
CA VAL A 335 -44.13 -11.77 -8.76
C VAL A 335 -44.80 -10.63 -8.02
N GLU A 336 -46.02 -10.86 -7.53
CA GLU A 336 -46.79 -9.88 -6.75
C GLU A 336 -46.51 -10.06 -5.26
N SER A 337 -45.52 -9.33 -4.73
CA SER A 337 -45.21 -9.32 -3.30
C SER A 337 -44.60 -7.99 -2.86
N SER A 338 -45.34 -7.27 -2.02
CA SER A 338 -44.87 -6.05 -1.37
C SER A 338 -43.69 -6.31 -0.41
N VAL A 339 -43.71 -7.46 0.28
CA VAL A 339 -42.63 -7.87 1.21
C VAL A 339 -41.32 -8.09 0.45
N LEU A 340 -41.38 -8.81 -0.68
CA LEU A 340 -40.19 -9.06 -1.49
C LEU A 340 -39.68 -7.79 -2.16
N ALA A 341 -40.58 -6.93 -2.65
CA ALA A 341 -40.21 -5.63 -3.22
C ALA A 341 -39.49 -4.76 -2.17
N LYS A 342 -40.02 -4.68 -0.94
CA LYS A 342 -39.39 -3.93 0.18
C LYS A 342 -38.03 -4.53 0.58
N LEU A 343 -37.93 -5.86 0.63
CA LEU A 343 -36.66 -6.55 0.89
C LEU A 343 -35.59 -6.14 -0.13
N LEU A 344 -35.89 -6.28 -1.43
CA LEU A 344 -34.93 -5.98 -2.50
C LEU A 344 -34.52 -4.49 -2.53
N LYS A 345 -35.48 -3.58 -2.29
CA LYS A 345 -35.19 -2.14 -2.14
C LYS A 345 -34.24 -1.89 -0.97
N SER A 346 -34.49 -2.49 0.19
CA SER A 346 -33.64 -2.35 1.38
C SER A 346 -32.24 -2.93 1.22
N LEU A 347 -32.10 -3.97 0.38
CA LEU A 347 -30.80 -4.54 0.03
C LEU A 347 -29.99 -3.68 -0.96
N GLY A 348 -30.61 -2.64 -1.55
CA GLY A 348 -29.95 -1.67 -2.41
C GLY A 348 -30.28 -1.78 -3.91
N ILE A 349 -31.32 -2.52 -4.30
CA ILE A 349 -31.77 -2.55 -5.70
C ILE A 349 -32.61 -1.29 -6.01
N PRO A 350 -32.19 -0.45 -6.97
CA PRO A 350 -32.91 0.79 -7.29
C PRO A 350 -34.24 0.54 -8.01
N GLU A 351 -35.26 1.33 -7.68
CA GLU A 351 -36.59 1.30 -8.32
C GLU A 351 -36.61 2.06 -9.65
N TYR A 352 -35.87 3.17 -9.74
CA TYR A 352 -35.84 4.06 -10.91
C TYR A 352 -34.45 4.07 -11.56
N GLN A 353 -34.43 4.14 -12.90
CA GLN A 353 -33.21 4.19 -13.73
C GLN A 353 -32.17 3.11 -13.38
N LYS A 354 -32.65 1.92 -12.98
CA LYS A 354 -31.82 0.81 -12.49
C LYS A 354 -30.61 0.54 -13.36
N SER A 355 -30.76 0.50 -14.68
CA SER A 355 -29.65 0.20 -15.60
C SER A 355 -28.46 1.16 -15.48
N ARG A 356 -28.67 2.39 -15.01
CA ARG A 356 -27.63 3.44 -14.86
C ARG A 356 -27.10 3.58 -13.44
N THR A 357 -27.92 3.28 -12.44
CA THR A 357 -27.60 3.47 -11.02
C THR A 357 -27.31 2.17 -10.28
N CYS A 358 -27.41 1.02 -10.96
CA CYS A 358 -27.12 -0.27 -10.35
C CYS A 358 -25.66 -0.39 -9.93
N LYS A 359 -25.45 -1.14 -8.85
CA LYS A 359 -24.16 -1.58 -8.33
C LYS A 359 -24.33 -2.99 -7.76
N ALA A 360 -23.24 -3.75 -7.63
CA ALA A 360 -23.31 -5.03 -6.94
C ALA A 360 -23.64 -4.78 -5.47
N LEU A 361 -24.60 -5.52 -4.93
CA LEU A 361 -25.05 -5.30 -3.56
C LEU A 361 -23.91 -5.57 -2.59
N GLU A 362 -23.78 -4.74 -1.56
CA GLU A 362 -22.71 -4.87 -0.56
C GLU A 362 -22.72 -6.25 0.12
N ILE A 363 -23.90 -6.81 0.35
CA ILE A 363 -24.06 -8.17 0.88
C ILE A 363 -23.47 -9.26 -0.04
N ILE A 364 -23.46 -9.05 -1.36
CA ILE A 364 -22.84 -9.94 -2.34
C ILE A 364 -21.32 -9.73 -2.35
N GLN A 365 -20.87 -8.47 -2.32
CA GLN A 365 -19.43 -8.16 -2.22
C GLN A 365 -18.80 -8.79 -0.97
N LYS A 366 -19.55 -8.84 0.15
CA LYS A 366 -19.12 -9.48 1.40
C LYS A 366 -19.37 -11.00 1.48
N SER A 367 -19.81 -11.62 0.38
CA SER A 367 -20.09 -13.06 0.36
C SER A 367 -18.86 -13.88 -0.08
N PRO A 368 -18.85 -15.21 0.20
CA PRO A 368 -17.83 -16.12 -0.31
C PRO A 368 -17.85 -16.22 -1.84
N ASP A 369 -16.72 -16.61 -2.42
CA ASP A 369 -16.51 -16.68 -3.86
C ASP A 369 -17.54 -17.57 -4.57
N GLU A 370 -17.97 -18.67 -3.96
CA GLU A 370 -18.99 -19.56 -4.53
C GLU A 370 -20.36 -18.87 -4.71
N ILE A 371 -20.70 -17.91 -3.85
CA ILE A 371 -21.94 -17.13 -3.92
C ILE A 371 -21.79 -16.05 -4.99
N ILE A 372 -20.63 -15.38 -5.01
CA ILE A 372 -20.28 -14.38 -6.03
C ILE A 372 -20.36 -14.99 -7.42
N ALA A 373 -19.81 -16.19 -7.62
CA ALA A 373 -19.83 -16.88 -8.90
C ALA A 373 -21.26 -17.12 -9.43
N LYS A 374 -22.22 -17.45 -8.55
CA LYS A 374 -23.63 -17.63 -8.95
C LYS A 374 -24.32 -16.31 -9.28
N PHE A 375 -23.99 -15.24 -8.57
CA PHE A 375 -24.45 -13.90 -8.92
C PHE A 375 -23.93 -13.44 -10.28
N VAL A 376 -22.61 -13.52 -10.50
CA VAL A 376 -21.96 -13.10 -11.74
C VAL A 376 -22.45 -13.94 -12.92
N GLY A 377 -22.60 -15.26 -12.74
CA GLY A 377 -23.15 -16.14 -13.76
C GLY A 377 -24.59 -15.78 -14.16
N ALA A 378 -25.42 -15.39 -13.20
CA ALA A 378 -26.81 -14.99 -13.47
C ALA A 378 -26.88 -13.66 -14.20
N TYR A 379 -26.05 -12.71 -13.78
CA TYR A 379 -25.92 -11.42 -14.45
C TYR A 379 -25.44 -11.59 -15.90
N PHE A 380 -24.45 -12.46 -16.15
CA PHE A 380 -23.98 -12.80 -17.49
C PHE A 380 -25.07 -13.49 -18.34
N ALA A 381 -25.88 -14.36 -17.75
CA ALA A 381 -26.97 -15.01 -18.46
C ALA A 381 -27.98 -13.98 -19.03
N CYS A 382 -28.18 -12.85 -18.36
CA CYS A 382 -29.01 -11.73 -18.82
C CYS A 382 -28.27 -10.81 -19.80
N ASP A 383 -27.24 -10.10 -19.33
CA ASP A 383 -26.59 -8.99 -20.04
C ASP A 383 -25.32 -9.39 -20.82
N GLY A 384 -24.92 -10.66 -20.74
CA GLY A 384 -23.72 -11.18 -21.39
C GLY A 384 -23.92 -11.48 -22.88
N TYR A 385 -22.84 -11.39 -23.64
CA TYR A 385 -22.76 -11.77 -25.04
C TYR A 385 -21.55 -12.70 -25.22
N VAL A 386 -21.72 -13.73 -26.06
CA VAL A 386 -20.65 -14.67 -26.39
C VAL A 386 -20.24 -14.35 -27.83
N GLY A 387 -19.08 -13.71 -27.97
CA GLY A 387 -18.46 -13.47 -29.26
C GLY A 387 -17.68 -14.70 -29.75
N ASN A 388 -16.98 -14.57 -30.87
CA ASN A 388 -16.20 -15.67 -31.44
C ASN A 388 -15.00 -16.07 -30.57
N HIS A 389 -14.40 -15.11 -29.84
CA HIS A 389 -13.16 -15.32 -29.08
C HIS A 389 -13.15 -14.68 -27.69
N ASP A 390 -14.25 -14.04 -27.29
CA ASP A 390 -14.38 -13.28 -26.05
C ASP A 390 -15.81 -13.32 -25.51
N LEU A 391 -15.93 -13.15 -24.19
CA LEU A 391 -17.20 -12.91 -23.53
C LEU A 391 -17.30 -11.43 -23.22
N GLU A 392 -18.44 -10.82 -23.54
CA GLU A 392 -18.70 -9.42 -23.27
C GLU A 392 -19.84 -9.29 -22.25
N ILE A 393 -19.66 -8.50 -21.20
CA ILE A 393 -20.73 -8.06 -20.30
C ILE A 393 -20.95 -6.58 -20.56
N CYS A 394 -22.16 -6.22 -21.01
CA CYS A 394 -22.56 -4.84 -21.20
C CYS A 394 -23.30 -4.31 -19.97
N THR A 395 -22.93 -3.14 -19.47
CA THR A 395 -23.68 -2.42 -18.43
C THR A 395 -23.74 -0.92 -18.75
N SER A 396 -24.77 -0.25 -18.23
CA SER A 396 -24.90 1.22 -18.36
C SER A 396 -24.46 1.97 -17.09
N SER A 397 -23.93 1.26 -16.09
CA SER A 397 -23.42 1.82 -14.84
C SER A 397 -21.91 1.60 -14.70
N LYS A 398 -21.15 2.68 -14.50
CA LYS A 398 -19.69 2.62 -14.24
C LYS A 398 -19.38 1.90 -12.93
N GLU A 399 -20.20 2.12 -11.90
CA GLU A 399 -20.06 1.47 -10.59
C GLU A 399 -20.28 -0.04 -10.71
N MET A 400 -21.28 -0.49 -11.49
CA MET A 400 -21.49 -1.92 -11.75
C MET A 400 -20.35 -2.55 -12.55
N GLN A 401 -19.81 -1.84 -13.55
CA GLN A 401 -18.65 -2.30 -14.31
C GLN A 401 -17.45 -2.54 -13.38
N SER A 402 -17.19 -1.56 -12.51
CA SER A 402 -16.13 -1.61 -11.52
C SER A 402 -16.36 -2.73 -10.50
N ASP A 403 -17.57 -2.88 -9.95
CA ASP A 403 -17.91 -3.97 -9.03
C ASP A 403 -17.69 -5.34 -9.67
N LEU A 404 -18.18 -5.55 -10.89
CA LEU A 404 -17.99 -6.81 -11.62
C LEU A 404 -16.51 -7.08 -11.88
N ALA A 405 -15.69 -6.06 -12.16
CA ALA A 405 -14.25 -6.23 -12.31
C ALA A 405 -13.58 -6.75 -11.02
N TYR A 406 -13.96 -6.20 -9.86
CA TYR A 406 -13.49 -6.68 -8.56
C TYR A 406 -13.99 -8.09 -8.24
N LEU A 407 -15.27 -8.38 -8.49
CA LEU A 407 -15.84 -9.70 -8.28
C LEU A 407 -15.19 -10.75 -9.18
N LEU A 408 -14.95 -10.44 -10.46
CA LEU A 408 -14.27 -11.33 -11.39
C LEU A 408 -12.79 -11.54 -11.01
N THR A 409 -12.09 -10.48 -10.57
CA THR A 409 -10.70 -10.61 -10.05
C THR A 409 -10.65 -11.46 -8.79
N ARG A 410 -11.65 -11.36 -7.90
CA ARG A 410 -11.83 -12.29 -6.76
C ARG A 410 -12.11 -13.72 -7.16
N LEU A 411 -12.64 -13.96 -8.36
CA LEU A 411 -12.79 -15.31 -8.93
C LEU A 411 -11.53 -15.76 -9.70
N GLY A 412 -10.49 -14.92 -9.76
CA GLY A 412 -9.25 -15.16 -10.49
C GLY A 412 -9.39 -15.01 -12.00
N VAL A 413 -10.42 -14.31 -12.46
CA VAL A 413 -10.68 -14.02 -13.88
C VAL A 413 -10.18 -12.61 -14.22
N ILE A 414 -9.22 -12.52 -15.13
CA ILE A 414 -8.71 -11.23 -15.62
C ILE A 414 -9.70 -10.65 -16.64
N VAL A 415 -10.01 -9.37 -16.48
CA VAL A 415 -10.96 -8.66 -17.33
C VAL A 415 -10.33 -7.47 -18.02
N LYS A 416 -10.89 -7.12 -19.18
CA LYS A 416 -10.59 -5.88 -19.90
C LYS A 416 -11.81 -4.96 -19.91
N LEU A 417 -11.64 -3.76 -19.38
CA LEU A 417 -12.65 -2.71 -19.34
C LEU A 417 -12.54 -1.84 -20.58
N ARG A 418 -13.69 -1.53 -21.18
CA ARG A 418 -13.81 -0.53 -22.24
C ARG A 418 -15.02 0.35 -22.00
N GLU A 419 -14.88 1.61 -22.38
CA GLU A 419 -15.97 2.57 -22.41
C GLU A 419 -16.26 2.90 -23.89
N GLY A 420 -17.53 2.95 -24.27
CA GLY A 420 -17.94 3.30 -25.62
C GLY A 420 -19.14 4.24 -25.62
N LYS A 421 -19.13 5.27 -26.46
CA LYS A 421 -20.29 6.14 -26.69
C LYS A 421 -21.13 5.56 -27.83
N VAL A 422 -22.43 5.36 -27.59
CA VAL A 422 -23.40 5.03 -28.62
C VAL A 422 -24.49 6.10 -28.56
N ARG A 423 -24.56 6.94 -29.60
CA ARG A 423 -25.38 8.17 -29.60
C ARG A 423 -24.99 9.06 -28.41
N ASP A 424 -25.94 9.46 -27.57
CA ASP A 424 -25.74 10.30 -26.38
C ASP A 424 -25.40 9.53 -25.08
N PHE A 425 -25.23 8.20 -25.16
CA PHE A 425 -25.09 7.37 -23.95
C PHE A 425 -23.75 6.61 -23.93
N VAL A 426 -23.10 6.64 -22.77
CA VAL A 426 -21.89 5.85 -22.49
C VAL A 426 -22.33 4.45 -22.05
N ARG A 427 -21.81 3.42 -22.74
CA ARG A 427 -21.90 2.02 -22.32
C ARG A 427 -20.55 1.55 -21.80
N PHE A 428 -20.59 0.81 -20.71
CA PHE A 428 -19.44 0.22 -20.05
C PHE A 428 -19.42 -1.28 -20.38
N ARG A 429 -18.31 -1.75 -20.94
CA ARG A 429 -18.17 -3.13 -21.43
C ARG A 429 -17.04 -3.81 -20.67
N ILE A 430 -17.26 -5.06 -20.27
CA ILE A 430 -16.26 -5.92 -19.65
C ILE A 430 -16.01 -7.08 -20.60
N PHE A 431 -14.78 -7.24 -21.04
CA PHE A 431 -14.36 -8.32 -21.91
C PHE A 431 -13.57 -9.36 -21.11
N ILE A 432 -13.97 -10.62 -21.20
CA ILE A 432 -13.21 -11.77 -20.74
C ILE A 432 -12.68 -12.42 -22.00
N SER A 433 -11.39 -12.24 -22.26
CA SER A 433 -10.74 -12.68 -23.50
C SER A 433 -9.70 -13.74 -23.18
N GLY A 434 -9.62 -14.76 -24.03
CA GLY A 434 -8.68 -15.87 -23.89
C GLY A 434 -9.30 -17.12 -23.33
N ARG A 435 -8.91 -18.26 -23.91
CA ARG A 435 -9.48 -19.57 -23.57
C ARG A 435 -9.37 -19.89 -22.09
N GLU A 436 -8.23 -19.59 -21.46
CA GLU A 436 -8.00 -19.86 -20.03
C GLU A 436 -8.93 -19.05 -19.13
N GLU A 437 -9.11 -17.75 -19.41
CA GLU A 437 -9.98 -16.87 -18.62
C GLU A 437 -11.46 -17.20 -18.83
N VAL A 438 -11.84 -17.56 -20.06
CA VAL A 438 -13.18 -18.06 -20.40
C VAL A 438 -13.46 -19.40 -19.71
N GLU A 439 -12.48 -20.29 -19.64
CA GLU A 439 -12.58 -21.57 -18.93
C GLU A 439 -12.72 -21.37 -17.42
N LYS A 440 -11.90 -20.51 -16.81
CA LYS A 440 -12.02 -20.13 -15.38
C LYS A 440 -13.42 -19.58 -15.09
N PHE A 441 -13.89 -18.64 -15.92
CA PHE A 441 -15.23 -18.10 -15.81
C PHE A 441 -16.31 -19.18 -15.93
N TYR A 442 -16.23 -20.05 -16.94
CA TYR A 442 -17.20 -21.11 -17.15
C TYR A 442 -17.22 -22.12 -15.99
N ARG A 443 -16.05 -22.53 -15.49
CA ARG A 443 -15.92 -23.49 -14.39
C ARG A 443 -16.58 -23.00 -13.11
N GLN A 444 -16.43 -21.71 -12.81
CA GLN A 444 -16.93 -21.13 -11.56
C GLN A 444 -18.37 -20.62 -11.68
N CYS A 445 -18.69 -19.89 -12.76
CA CYS A 445 -19.94 -19.13 -12.89
C CYS A 445 -21.08 -19.90 -13.57
N LYS A 446 -20.86 -21.13 -14.07
CA LYS A 446 -21.93 -21.90 -14.74
C LYS A 446 -23.13 -22.13 -13.82
N LEU A 447 -24.32 -21.84 -14.35
CA LEU A 447 -25.60 -22.00 -13.66
C LEU A 447 -26.42 -23.21 -14.12
N GLY A 448 -26.06 -23.83 -15.25
CA GLY A 448 -26.84 -24.91 -15.87
C GLY A 448 -26.66 -24.93 -17.39
N HIS A 449 -27.65 -25.49 -18.09
CA HIS A 449 -27.78 -25.44 -19.56
C HIS A 449 -28.61 -24.22 -19.93
N TYR A 450 -27.93 -23.16 -20.33
CA TYR A 450 -28.53 -21.97 -20.89
C TYR A 450 -27.81 -21.67 -22.18
N ILE A 451 -28.53 -21.09 -23.14
CA ILE A 451 -28.05 -20.84 -24.52
C ILE A 451 -26.63 -20.23 -24.52
N LYS A 452 -26.37 -19.25 -23.65
CA LYS A 452 -25.05 -18.59 -23.57
C LYS A 452 -23.95 -19.50 -23.01
N PHE A 453 -24.23 -20.29 -21.97
CA PHE A 453 -23.24 -21.21 -21.40
C PHE A 453 -22.99 -22.43 -22.30
N ASP A 454 -23.99 -22.88 -23.06
CA ASP A 454 -23.81 -23.96 -24.04
C ASP A 454 -22.91 -23.48 -25.20
N LYS A 455 -23.09 -22.24 -25.68
CA LYS A 455 -22.15 -21.61 -26.64
C LYS A 455 -20.72 -21.48 -26.11
N ILE A 456 -20.54 -21.16 -24.82
CA ILE A 456 -19.21 -21.15 -24.20
C ILE A 456 -18.61 -22.56 -24.20
N LYS A 457 -19.42 -23.58 -23.91
CA LYS A 457 -18.98 -24.98 -23.94
C LYS A 457 -18.56 -25.40 -25.36
N GLU A 458 -19.31 -25.00 -26.38
CA GLU A 458 -18.94 -25.21 -27.79
C GLU A 458 -17.59 -24.56 -28.12
N TYR A 459 -17.42 -23.27 -27.77
CA TYR A 459 -16.15 -22.56 -27.93
C TYR A 459 -14.97 -23.25 -27.22
N LEU A 460 -15.18 -23.75 -26.00
CA LEU A 460 -14.14 -24.46 -25.24
C LEU A 460 -13.83 -25.86 -25.80
N ASN A 461 -14.72 -26.46 -26.58
CA ASN A 461 -14.51 -27.76 -27.23
C ASN A 461 -13.80 -27.64 -28.59
N GLU A 462 -13.77 -26.46 -29.21
CA GLU A 462 -13.03 -26.24 -30.46
C GLU A 462 -11.52 -26.45 -30.25
N THR A 463 -10.85 -27.10 -31.21
CA THR A 463 -9.41 -27.41 -31.17
C THR A 463 -8.50 -26.23 -31.51
N LYS A 464 -9.05 -25.09 -31.92
CA LYS A 464 -8.26 -23.89 -32.23
C LYS A 464 -7.69 -23.29 -30.94
N LYS A 465 -6.36 -23.14 -30.87
CA LYS A 465 -5.68 -22.40 -29.80
C LYS A 465 -6.05 -20.92 -29.93
N GLY A 466 -6.84 -20.41 -29.01
CA GLY A 466 -7.08 -18.97 -28.89
C GLY A 466 -5.80 -18.29 -28.40
N TYR A 467 -5.20 -17.43 -29.24
CA TYR A 467 -4.10 -16.58 -28.81
C TYR A 467 -4.62 -15.52 -27.84
N THR A 468 -4.04 -15.43 -26.65
CA THR A 468 -4.41 -14.39 -25.68
C THR A 468 -3.22 -13.48 -25.43
N ASN A 469 -3.26 -12.27 -25.99
CA ASN A 469 -2.22 -11.25 -25.77
C ASN A 469 -2.38 -10.50 -24.42
N LEU A 470 -3.24 -10.99 -23.52
CA LEU A 470 -3.60 -10.29 -22.29
C LEU A 470 -2.65 -10.64 -21.13
N ASP A 471 -2.50 -11.93 -20.83
CA ASP A 471 -1.67 -12.41 -19.74
C ASP A 471 -0.27 -12.81 -20.23
N ILE A 472 0.54 -11.78 -20.45
CA ILE A 472 1.89 -11.88 -21.01
C ILE A 472 2.94 -11.56 -19.96
N VAL A 473 4.08 -12.23 -20.07
CA VAL A 473 5.27 -11.99 -19.25
C VAL A 473 6.19 -11.05 -20.05
N PRO A 474 6.44 -9.80 -19.58
CA PRO A 474 7.21 -8.81 -20.32
C PRO A 474 8.72 -9.05 -20.19
N ILE A 475 9.17 -10.23 -20.62
CA ILE A 475 10.58 -10.62 -20.59
C ILE A 475 11.32 -10.09 -21.84
N SER A 476 12.51 -9.54 -21.65
CA SER A 476 13.31 -9.04 -22.78
C SER A 476 13.82 -10.18 -23.67
N THR A 477 13.87 -9.90 -24.98
CA THR A 477 14.48 -10.78 -25.98
C THR A 477 15.94 -11.11 -25.65
N ARG A 478 16.68 -10.15 -25.08
CA ARG A 478 18.06 -10.34 -24.63
C ARG A 478 18.16 -11.40 -23.54
N LEU A 479 17.29 -11.33 -22.54
CA LEU A 479 17.25 -12.30 -21.45
C LEU A 479 16.81 -13.68 -21.95
N ILE A 480 15.80 -13.76 -22.85
CA ILE A 480 15.40 -15.03 -23.47
C ILE A 480 16.59 -15.69 -24.20
N ASN A 481 17.33 -14.92 -25.00
CA ASN A 481 18.52 -15.42 -25.71
C ASN A 481 19.58 -15.93 -24.74
N ALA A 482 19.92 -15.15 -23.71
CA ALA A 482 20.91 -15.55 -22.70
C ALA A 482 20.51 -16.85 -21.98
N LEU A 483 19.23 -17.00 -21.61
CA LEU A 483 18.73 -18.21 -20.96
C LEU A 483 18.72 -19.42 -21.91
N TYR A 484 18.37 -19.21 -23.18
CA TYR A 484 18.38 -20.25 -24.20
C TYR A 484 19.81 -20.74 -24.52
N GLU A 485 20.78 -19.84 -24.56
CA GLU A 485 22.19 -20.18 -24.75
C GLU A 485 22.79 -20.90 -23.55
N LYS A 486 22.53 -20.41 -22.34
CA LYS A 486 23.02 -21.04 -21.09
C LYS A 486 22.52 -22.47 -20.90
N ALA A 487 21.34 -22.79 -21.43
CA ALA A 487 20.76 -24.13 -21.39
C ALA A 487 21.25 -25.07 -22.52
N GLY A 488 22.22 -24.65 -23.34
CA GLY A 488 22.76 -25.47 -24.42
C GLY A 488 21.88 -25.54 -25.67
N ARG A 489 21.04 -24.52 -25.92
CA ARG A 489 20.16 -24.40 -27.10
C ARG A 489 19.27 -25.65 -27.35
N PRO A 490 18.42 -26.06 -26.40
CA PRO A 490 17.64 -27.29 -26.49
C PRO A 490 16.41 -27.15 -27.41
N TYR A 491 16.62 -26.87 -28.70
CA TYR A 491 15.57 -26.60 -29.69
C TYR A 491 14.54 -27.74 -29.76
N ALA A 492 15.00 -28.98 -29.84
CA ALA A 492 14.12 -30.15 -29.96
C ALA A 492 13.19 -30.32 -28.73
N SER A 493 13.70 -30.04 -27.53
CA SER A 493 12.93 -30.14 -26.27
C SER A 493 11.89 -29.03 -26.16
N LEU A 494 12.26 -27.80 -26.53
CA LEU A 494 11.33 -26.66 -26.56
C LEU A 494 10.24 -26.85 -27.62
N LYS A 495 10.61 -27.35 -28.81
CA LYS A 495 9.66 -27.62 -29.90
C LYS A 495 8.65 -28.72 -29.55
N LYS A 496 9.07 -29.77 -28.82
CA LYS A 496 8.16 -30.80 -28.26
C LYS A 496 7.12 -30.23 -27.30
N LEU A 497 7.47 -29.16 -26.58
CA LEU A 497 6.55 -28.43 -25.71
C LEU A 497 5.72 -27.36 -26.44
N GLY A 498 5.84 -27.28 -27.77
CA GLY A 498 5.13 -26.31 -28.60
C GLY A 498 5.71 -24.89 -28.53
N ILE A 499 6.96 -24.73 -28.11
CA ILE A 499 7.64 -23.44 -27.98
C ILE A 499 8.59 -23.26 -29.17
N GLU A 500 8.16 -22.46 -30.15
CA GLU A 500 9.02 -22.05 -31.26
C GLU A 500 9.87 -20.85 -30.81
N ILE A 501 11.12 -21.10 -30.41
CA ILE A 501 12.00 -20.09 -29.79
C ILE A 501 12.27 -18.89 -30.70
N THR A 502 12.18 -19.07 -32.02
CA THR A 502 12.39 -18.00 -33.01
C THR A 502 11.31 -16.90 -32.92
N ASN A 503 10.09 -17.21 -32.48
CA ASN A 503 9.03 -16.23 -32.28
C ASN A 503 9.39 -15.21 -31.19
N TYR A 504 10.00 -15.69 -30.10
CA TYR A 504 10.33 -14.85 -28.95
C TYR A 504 11.69 -14.14 -29.10
N THR A 505 12.59 -14.70 -29.92
CA THR A 505 13.95 -14.19 -30.12
C THR A 505 14.06 -13.27 -31.35
N ARG A 506 13.53 -13.68 -32.52
CA ARG A 506 13.54 -12.87 -33.76
C ARG A 506 12.29 -12.00 -33.92
N ASN A 507 11.10 -12.58 -33.71
CA ASN A 507 9.84 -11.86 -33.93
C ASN A 507 9.42 -10.98 -32.72
N LYS A 508 10.19 -11.02 -31.63
CA LYS A 508 9.98 -10.24 -30.40
C LYS A 508 8.57 -10.40 -29.81
N GLU A 509 7.97 -11.58 -29.98
CA GLU A 509 6.72 -11.92 -29.32
C GLU A 509 6.93 -12.05 -27.80
N LEU A 510 5.88 -11.79 -27.02
CA LEU A 510 5.90 -11.94 -25.57
C LEU A 510 5.26 -13.27 -25.18
N MET A 511 5.93 -14.00 -24.29
CA MET A 511 5.43 -15.30 -23.82
C MET A 511 4.19 -15.11 -22.94
N SER A 512 3.21 -16.00 -23.08
CA SER A 512 2.15 -16.14 -22.08
C SER A 512 2.70 -16.78 -20.80
N LYS A 513 1.99 -16.63 -19.67
CA LYS A 513 2.36 -17.30 -18.40
C LYS A 513 2.61 -18.80 -18.57
N GLY A 514 1.70 -19.51 -19.27
CA GLY A 514 1.81 -20.95 -19.48
C GLY A 514 3.04 -21.34 -20.30
N ILE A 515 3.31 -20.60 -21.38
CA ILE A 515 4.49 -20.82 -22.22
C ILE A 515 5.76 -20.49 -21.45
N PHE A 516 5.77 -19.40 -20.67
CA PHE A 516 6.91 -19.01 -19.85
C PHE A 516 7.20 -20.05 -18.76
N ARG A 517 6.17 -20.61 -18.10
CA ARG A 517 6.34 -21.71 -17.15
C ARG A 517 6.94 -22.95 -17.82
N ALA A 518 6.41 -23.34 -18.98
CA ALA A 518 6.94 -24.48 -19.74
C ALA A 518 8.39 -24.23 -20.20
N PHE A 519 8.71 -23.01 -20.61
CA PHE A 519 10.07 -22.57 -20.96
C PHE A 519 11.02 -22.67 -19.76
N VAL A 520 10.66 -22.10 -18.61
CA VAL A 520 11.48 -22.16 -17.38
C VAL A 520 11.66 -23.60 -16.88
N GLN A 521 10.63 -24.44 -16.99
CA GLN A 521 10.70 -25.85 -16.61
C GLN A 521 11.60 -26.65 -17.55
N ALA A 522 11.48 -26.44 -18.87
CA ALA A 522 12.32 -27.10 -19.87
C ALA A 522 13.81 -26.77 -19.70
N LEU A 523 14.11 -25.54 -19.29
CA LEU A 523 15.49 -25.07 -19.07
C LEU A 523 15.98 -25.34 -17.64
N SER A 524 15.15 -25.90 -16.75
CA SER A 524 15.49 -26.21 -15.34
C SER A 524 16.07 -25.01 -14.55
N ILE A 525 15.60 -23.79 -14.81
CA ILE A 525 16.17 -22.58 -14.19
C ILE A 525 15.55 -22.33 -12.80
N LYS A 526 16.24 -22.78 -11.74
CA LYS A 526 15.78 -22.64 -10.35
C LYS A 526 15.37 -21.20 -9.96
N LYS A 527 16.11 -20.18 -10.41
CA LYS A 527 15.83 -18.75 -10.13
C LYS A 527 14.39 -18.36 -10.54
N PHE A 528 13.99 -18.73 -11.76
CA PHE A 528 12.67 -18.36 -12.29
C PHE A 528 11.56 -19.35 -11.89
N GLN A 529 11.89 -20.57 -11.46
CA GLN A 529 10.88 -21.51 -10.94
C GLN A 529 10.16 -20.92 -9.71
N LYS A 530 10.90 -20.37 -8.73
CA LYS A 530 10.30 -19.71 -7.55
C LYS A 530 9.45 -18.49 -7.95
N PHE A 531 9.92 -17.72 -8.93
CA PHE A 531 9.19 -16.58 -9.48
C PHE A 531 7.87 -16.98 -10.16
N THR A 532 7.87 -18.06 -10.93
CA THR A 532 6.66 -18.58 -11.60
C THR A 532 5.63 -19.16 -10.64
N THR A 533 6.04 -19.59 -9.44
CA THR A 533 5.16 -20.19 -8.43
C THR A 533 4.61 -19.15 -7.45
N ASN A 534 5.39 -18.13 -7.09
CA ASN A 534 4.94 -17.07 -6.19
C ASN A 534 4.33 -15.87 -6.96
N HIS A 535 5.09 -15.21 -7.84
CA HIS A 535 4.65 -13.94 -8.42
C HIS A 535 3.58 -14.15 -9.51
N LEU A 536 3.86 -14.97 -10.53
CA LEU A 536 2.92 -15.14 -11.67
C LEU A 536 1.57 -15.77 -11.28
N GLU A 537 1.43 -16.35 -10.09
CA GLU A 537 0.16 -16.86 -9.58
C GLU A 537 -0.75 -15.78 -8.99
N HIS A 538 -0.18 -14.74 -8.38
CA HIS A 538 -0.98 -13.71 -7.70
C HIS A 538 -0.98 -12.37 -8.43
N ILE A 539 0.03 -12.08 -9.26
CA ILE A 539 0.13 -10.82 -10.00
C ILE A 539 0.07 -11.05 -11.52
N PHE A 540 -0.29 -9.99 -12.24
CA PHE A 540 -0.14 -9.90 -13.68
C PHE A 540 0.33 -8.52 -14.11
N TYR A 541 0.96 -8.47 -15.28
CA TYR A 541 1.58 -7.26 -15.81
C TYR A 541 0.67 -6.57 -16.81
N ASP A 542 0.36 -5.31 -16.52
CA ASP A 542 -0.53 -4.52 -17.36
C ASP A 542 0.20 -3.33 -17.97
N LYS A 543 0.13 -3.22 -19.30
CA LYS A 543 0.87 -2.20 -20.06
C LYS A 543 0.19 -0.85 -19.92
N ILE A 544 0.94 0.21 -19.63
CA ILE A 544 0.45 1.58 -19.70
C ILE A 544 0.22 1.93 -21.17
N VAL A 545 -0.99 2.36 -21.50
CA VAL A 545 -1.38 2.76 -22.86
C VAL A 545 -1.60 4.26 -23.01
N LYS A 546 -1.84 4.97 -21.90
CA LYS A 546 -2.09 6.40 -21.91
C LYS A 546 -1.74 7.04 -20.57
N ILE A 547 -1.08 8.18 -20.60
CA ILE A 547 -0.86 9.04 -19.42
C ILE A 547 -1.37 10.45 -19.74
N GLU A 548 -2.32 10.95 -18.96
CA GLU A 548 -2.89 12.28 -19.12
C GLU A 548 -2.61 13.15 -17.90
N THR A 549 -2.29 14.42 -18.11
CA THR A 549 -2.18 15.38 -17.03
C THR A 549 -3.52 16.07 -16.81
N VAL A 550 -3.96 16.18 -15.56
CA VAL A 550 -5.15 16.90 -15.13
C VAL A 550 -4.72 18.07 -14.26
N ASP A 551 -4.66 19.26 -14.85
CA ASP A 551 -4.28 20.51 -14.18
C ASP A 551 -5.53 21.20 -13.59
N LYS A 552 -6.17 20.55 -12.61
CA LYS A 552 -7.29 21.12 -11.87
C LYS A 552 -7.12 20.88 -10.37
N PRO A 553 -7.31 21.91 -9.51
CA PRO A 553 -7.31 21.72 -8.06
C PRO A 553 -8.35 20.67 -7.65
N GLN A 554 -7.89 19.56 -7.08
CA GLN A 554 -8.73 18.47 -6.60
C GLN A 554 -8.36 18.11 -5.17
N THR A 555 -9.37 17.65 -4.41
CA THR A 555 -9.14 17.11 -3.07
C THR A 555 -8.58 15.71 -3.21
N VAL A 556 -7.43 15.48 -2.59
CA VAL A 556 -6.72 14.21 -2.63
C VAL A 556 -6.74 13.55 -1.26
N TYR A 557 -6.59 12.24 -1.22
CA TYR A 557 -6.70 11.45 0.00
C TYR A 557 -5.60 10.40 0.04
N ASP A 558 -5.23 9.97 1.24
CA ASP A 558 -4.28 8.88 1.44
C ASP A 558 -4.61 8.09 2.72
N ILE A 559 -4.08 6.87 2.83
CA ILE A 559 -4.20 6.02 4.01
C ILE A 559 -2.84 5.42 4.36
N GLU A 560 -2.48 5.45 5.63
CA GLU A 560 -1.20 4.93 6.10
C GLU A 560 -1.34 3.47 6.56
N VAL A 561 -0.64 2.58 5.86
CA VAL A 561 -0.66 1.13 6.10
C VAL A 561 0.62 0.70 6.80
N GLU A 562 0.48 -0.05 7.89
CA GLU A 562 1.61 -0.54 8.68
C GLU A 562 2.48 -1.55 7.91
N ASP A 563 3.81 -1.44 8.08
CA ASP A 563 4.89 -2.26 7.51
C ASP A 563 5.09 -2.21 5.99
N THR A 564 4.01 -2.27 5.23
CA THR A 564 4.06 -2.47 3.77
C THR A 564 3.92 -1.16 3.00
N HIS A 565 3.40 -0.10 3.63
CA HIS A 565 3.25 1.23 3.06
C HIS A 565 2.58 1.27 1.68
N ASN A 566 1.68 0.32 1.40
CA ASN A 566 0.95 0.23 0.14
C ASN A 566 -0.46 -0.38 0.31
N PHE A 567 -1.38 -0.07 -0.60
CA PHE A 567 -2.76 -0.57 -0.56
C PHE A 567 -3.33 -0.92 -1.94
N VAL A 568 -4.39 -1.76 -1.96
CA VAL A 568 -5.12 -2.14 -3.18
C VAL A 568 -6.37 -1.26 -3.38
N GLY A 569 -6.50 -0.63 -4.55
CA GLY A 569 -7.66 0.19 -4.91
C GLY A 569 -7.79 0.49 -6.40
N GLY A 570 -8.56 1.51 -6.77
CA GLY A 570 -8.79 1.97 -8.14
C GLY A 570 -10.05 1.38 -8.79
N ASN A 571 -10.51 1.93 -9.91
CA ASN A 571 -11.73 1.44 -10.61
C ASN A 571 -11.65 -0.03 -11.04
N SER A 572 -10.43 -0.54 -11.14
CA SER A 572 -10.09 -1.95 -11.20
C SER A 572 -8.92 -2.17 -10.22
N PRO A 573 -8.80 -3.35 -9.57
CA PRO A 573 -7.76 -3.61 -8.58
C PRO A 573 -6.36 -3.22 -9.08
N SER A 574 -5.69 -2.32 -8.35
CA SER A 574 -4.36 -1.74 -8.61
C SER A 574 -3.65 -1.41 -7.28
N ILE A 575 -2.32 -1.21 -7.29
CA ILE A 575 -1.49 -1.03 -6.07
C ILE A 575 -0.93 0.40 -5.98
N PHE A 576 -0.94 1.01 -4.78
CA PHE A 576 -0.53 2.40 -4.46
C PHE A 576 0.46 2.46 -3.28
N HIS A 577 1.41 3.43 -3.17
CA HIS A 577 2.56 3.46 -2.21
C HIS A 577 2.72 4.77 -1.36
N ASN A 578 3.39 4.75 -0.18
CA ASN A 578 3.62 5.88 0.79
C ASN A 578 5.15 6.20 1.09
N THR A 579 5.58 7.22 1.91
CA THR A 579 7.03 7.69 2.09
C THR A 579 7.46 8.05 3.55
N VAL A 580 8.77 8.00 3.93
CA VAL A 580 9.27 8.13 5.36
C VAL A 580 10.65 8.83 5.69
N VAL A 581 11.65 9.00 4.80
CA VAL A 581 13.08 9.01 5.27
C VAL A 581 13.66 10.31 5.92
N GLN A 582 13.38 11.55 5.49
CA GLN A 582 14.11 12.74 6.03
C GLN A 582 13.57 13.27 7.35
N HIS A 583 12.31 13.00 7.67
CA HIS A 583 11.70 13.44 8.92
C HIS A 583 12.45 12.89 10.15
N GLN A 584 13.19 11.78 10.00
CA GLN A 584 13.89 11.13 11.11
C GLN A 584 15.16 11.87 11.56
N ILE A 585 15.94 12.43 10.63
CA ILE A 585 17.19 13.14 10.99
C ILE A 585 16.85 14.41 11.79
N ALA A 586 15.80 15.14 11.40
CA ALA A 586 15.35 16.33 12.14
C ALA A 586 14.76 16.00 13.52
N LYS A 587 14.15 14.81 13.69
CA LYS A 587 13.57 14.34 14.96
C LYS A 587 14.64 14.03 16.00
N TRP A 588 15.68 13.30 15.60
CA TRP A 588 16.60 12.65 16.54
C TRP A 588 18.01 13.24 16.57
N ALA A 589 18.34 14.23 15.72
CA ALA A 589 19.63 14.90 15.76
C ALA A 589 19.89 15.55 17.13
N ASP A 590 21.05 15.27 17.71
CA ASP A 590 21.53 15.88 18.96
C ASP A 590 22.04 17.32 18.72
N ALA A 591 21.11 18.23 18.49
CA ALA A 591 21.34 19.64 18.26
C ALA A 591 20.40 20.51 19.11
N ASP A 592 20.90 21.67 19.55
CA ASP A 592 20.13 22.64 20.35
C ASP A 592 19.11 23.38 19.48
N VAL A 593 19.48 23.66 18.22
CA VAL A 593 18.62 24.35 17.25
C VAL A 593 18.68 23.64 15.90
N VAL A 594 17.53 23.40 15.28
CA VAL A 594 17.40 22.86 13.93
C VAL A 594 16.92 23.97 13.00
N VAL A 595 17.61 24.20 11.89
CA VAL A 595 17.20 25.14 10.84
C VAL A 595 16.83 24.35 9.60
N PHE A 596 15.54 24.28 9.28
CA PHE A 596 15.03 23.55 8.13
C PHE A 596 14.73 24.52 6.99
N ILE A 597 15.38 24.35 5.84
CA ILE A 597 15.18 25.16 4.64
C ILE A 597 14.52 24.31 3.56
N GLY A 598 13.25 24.58 3.27
CA GLY A 598 12.56 24.08 2.08
C GLY A 598 12.78 25.01 0.90
N CYS A 599 13.73 24.70 0.04
CA CYS A 599 14.10 25.43 -1.16
C CYS A 599 13.57 24.73 -2.42
N GLY A 600 12.54 25.31 -3.03
CA GLY A 600 11.97 24.83 -4.29
C GLY A 600 11.21 23.51 -4.18
N GLU A 601 10.90 23.10 -2.95
CA GLU A 601 10.17 21.86 -2.63
C GLU A 601 8.65 22.06 -2.64
N ARG A 602 7.90 20.98 -2.46
CA ARG A 602 6.43 21.06 -2.53
C ARG A 602 5.88 21.69 -1.27
N GLY A 603 4.86 22.54 -1.43
CA GLY A 603 4.19 23.17 -0.30
C GLY A 603 3.61 22.17 0.72
N ASN A 604 3.24 20.98 0.27
CA ASN A 604 2.71 19.93 1.14
C ASN A 604 3.81 19.37 2.08
N GLU A 605 5.04 19.19 1.62
CA GLU A 605 6.16 18.72 2.46
C GLU A 605 6.48 19.73 3.58
N MET A 606 6.49 21.02 3.24
CA MET A 606 6.66 22.09 4.23
C MET A 606 5.48 22.14 5.22
N THR A 607 4.29 21.83 4.74
CA THR A 607 3.10 21.78 5.59
C THR A 607 3.15 20.59 6.54
N ASP A 608 3.59 19.41 6.08
CA ASP A 608 3.76 18.21 6.89
C ASP A 608 4.75 18.47 8.04
N VAL A 609 5.90 19.08 7.75
CA VAL A 609 6.88 19.47 8.78
C VAL A 609 6.26 20.42 9.82
N LEU A 610 5.51 21.44 9.38
CA LEU A 610 4.77 22.35 10.27
C LEU A 610 3.67 21.65 11.10
N GLN A 611 3.22 20.45 10.70
CA GLN A 611 2.15 19.68 11.35
C GLN A 611 2.70 18.66 12.34
N GLU A 612 3.75 17.95 11.95
CA GLU A 612 4.36 16.89 12.76
C GLU A 612 5.21 17.47 13.90
N PHE A 613 6.00 18.51 13.64
CA PHE A 613 6.99 19.00 14.59
C PHE A 613 6.39 19.58 15.89
N PRO A 614 5.17 20.15 15.89
CA PRO A 614 4.50 20.51 17.14
C PRO A 614 3.98 19.31 17.97
N GLU A 615 3.67 18.18 17.35
CA GLU A 615 3.15 16.99 18.04
C GLU A 615 4.26 16.10 18.58
N LEU A 616 5.39 16.09 17.87
CA LEU A 616 6.57 15.33 18.24
C LEU A 616 7.29 16.03 19.39
N LYS A 617 7.46 15.30 20.48
CA LYS A 617 8.24 15.78 21.63
C LYS A 617 9.69 15.40 21.44
N ASP A 618 10.57 16.34 21.71
CA ASP A 618 11.98 16.09 21.85
C ASP A 618 12.21 15.14 23.05
N PRO A 619 12.86 13.98 22.86
CA PRO A 619 13.16 13.04 23.93
C PRO A 619 14.00 13.64 25.06
N ARG A 620 14.81 14.67 24.75
CA ARG A 620 15.73 15.29 25.71
C ARG A 620 15.06 16.34 26.58
N SER A 621 14.24 17.20 25.97
CA SER A 621 13.59 18.32 26.67
C SER A 621 12.13 18.05 27.05
N GLY A 622 11.47 17.06 26.45
CA GLY A 622 10.04 16.79 26.61
C GLY A 622 9.12 17.83 25.95
N GLU A 623 9.71 18.85 25.32
CA GLU A 623 9.04 19.96 24.66
C GLU A 623 8.80 19.66 23.17
N PRO A 624 7.80 20.30 22.51
CA PRO A 624 7.58 20.15 21.08
C PRO A 624 8.83 20.48 20.24
N LEU A 625 9.13 19.65 19.23
CA LEU A 625 10.27 19.81 18.33
C LEU A 625 10.27 21.17 17.62
N MET A 626 9.08 21.74 17.38
CA MET A 626 8.92 23.09 16.83
C MET A 626 9.57 24.18 17.69
N LYS A 627 9.66 24.03 19.02
CA LYS A 627 10.29 25.04 19.89
C LYS A 627 11.80 25.18 19.67
N ARG A 628 12.45 24.16 19.11
CA ARG A 628 13.87 24.18 18.75
C ARG A 628 14.12 24.28 17.24
N THR A 629 13.07 24.42 16.43
CA THR A 629 13.18 24.41 14.97
C THR A 629 12.84 25.77 14.36
N VAL A 630 13.71 26.30 13.52
CA VAL A 630 13.41 27.43 12.63
C VAL A 630 13.15 26.88 11.23
N LEU A 631 11.99 27.18 10.68
CA LEU A 631 11.57 26.71 9.36
C LEU A 631 11.52 27.86 8.36
N ILE A 632 12.17 27.68 7.23
CA ILE A 632 12.19 28.62 6.12
C ILE A 632 11.63 27.90 4.90
N ALA A 633 10.44 28.32 4.48
CA ALA A 633 9.74 27.73 3.35
C ALA A 633 9.81 28.66 2.14
N ASN A 634 10.37 28.16 1.05
CA ASN A 634 10.23 28.74 -0.28
C ASN A 634 9.84 27.64 -1.26
N THR A 635 8.55 27.50 -1.53
CA THR A 635 7.99 26.42 -2.33
C THR A 635 8.33 26.55 -3.82
N SER A 636 8.14 25.48 -4.59
CA SER A 636 8.43 25.45 -6.03
C SER A 636 7.72 26.54 -6.84
N ASN A 637 6.51 26.95 -6.43
CA ASN A 637 5.71 28.02 -7.06
C ASN A 637 6.03 29.44 -6.54
N MET A 638 6.92 29.60 -5.56
CA MET A 638 7.40 30.90 -5.10
C MET A 638 8.51 31.45 -6.03
N PRO A 639 8.79 32.77 -5.99
CA PRO A 639 9.77 33.39 -6.87
C PRO A 639 11.13 32.67 -6.88
N VAL A 640 11.70 32.50 -8.07
CA VAL A 640 12.95 31.77 -8.27
C VAL A 640 14.12 32.45 -7.52
N ALA A 641 14.18 33.79 -7.53
CA ALA A 641 15.17 34.54 -6.74
C ALA A 641 15.03 34.32 -5.23
N ALA A 642 13.82 34.03 -4.73
CA ALA A 642 13.59 33.75 -3.32
C ALA A 642 14.11 32.36 -2.90
N ARG A 643 14.34 31.43 -3.84
CA ARG A 643 15.04 30.15 -3.58
C ARG A 643 16.49 30.38 -3.16
N GLU A 644 17.18 31.26 -3.87
CA GLU A 644 18.54 31.65 -3.47
C GLU A 644 18.53 32.39 -2.13
N ALA A 645 17.59 33.32 -1.96
CA ALA A 645 17.47 34.08 -0.71
C ALA A 645 17.15 33.19 0.50
N SER A 646 16.32 32.15 0.35
CA SER A 646 15.94 31.27 1.46
C SER A 646 17.14 30.49 2.00
N VAL A 647 18.00 29.98 1.11
CA VAL A 647 19.23 29.26 1.48
C VAL A 647 20.18 30.18 2.27
N TYR A 648 20.44 31.39 1.77
CA TYR A 648 21.31 32.35 2.47
C TYR A 648 20.70 32.89 3.77
N THR A 649 19.39 33.07 3.82
CA THR A 649 18.69 33.50 5.03
C THR A 649 18.81 32.43 6.12
N GLY A 650 18.60 31.16 5.76
CA GLY A 650 18.67 30.07 6.72
C GLY A 650 20.06 29.82 7.28
N ILE A 651 21.08 29.81 6.43
CA ILE A 651 22.47 29.67 6.93
C ILE A 651 22.87 30.87 7.81
N THR A 652 22.39 32.08 7.52
CA THR A 652 22.69 33.26 8.34
C THR A 652 22.00 33.21 9.71
N ILE A 653 20.76 32.70 9.76
CA ILE A 653 20.07 32.43 11.03
C ILE A 653 20.80 31.33 11.80
N ALA A 654 21.24 30.28 11.11
CA ALA A 654 21.97 29.18 11.74
C ALA A 654 23.32 29.65 12.32
N GLU A 655 24.06 30.51 11.62
CA GLU A 655 25.26 31.16 12.16
C GLU A 655 24.96 32.07 13.33
N TYR A 656 23.83 32.78 13.33
CA TYR A 656 23.44 33.63 14.45
C TYR A 656 23.22 32.80 15.74
N PHE A 657 22.54 31.66 15.66
CA PHE A 657 22.42 30.75 16.81
C PHE A 657 23.75 30.10 17.19
N ARG A 658 24.59 29.74 16.20
CA ARG A 658 25.96 29.27 16.45
C ARG A 658 26.78 30.31 17.23
N ASP A 659 26.67 31.60 16.89
CA ASP A 659 27.41 32.69 17.53
C ASP A 659 26.97 32.92 19.00
N MET A 660 25.79 32.43 19.40
CA MET A 660 25.36 32.38 20.80
C MET A 660 25.98 31.23 21.59
N GLY A 661 26.69 30.31 20.92
CA GLY A 661 27.27 29.11 21.51
C GLY A 661 26.39 27.86 21.39
N TYR A 662 25.35 27.87 20.56
CA TYR A 662 24.50 26.70 20.34
C TYR A 662 25.09 25.72 19.31
N LYS A 663 24.71 24.45 19.45
CA LYS A 663 24.92 23.39 18.46
C LYS A 663 23.76 23.39 17.47
N VAL A 664 24.00 23.86 16.26
CA VAL A 664 22.97 24.08 15.23
C VAL A 664 23.11 23.07 14.10
N VAL A 665 21.99 22.49 13.67
CA VAL A 665 21.91 21.66 12.46
C VAL A 665 21.07 22.37 11.43
N LEU A 666 21.60 22.53 10.23
CA LEU A 666 20.88 23.07 9.08
C LEU A 666 20.63 21.98 8.06
N THR A 667 19.38 21.79 7.66
CA THR A 667 18.98 20.89 6.58
C THR A 667 18.46 21.72 5.40
N ALA A 668 19.12 21.62 4.25
CA ALA A 668 18.73 22.31 3.03
C ALA A 668 18.11 21.32 2.04
N ASP A 669 16.80 21.40 1.84
CA ASP A 669 16.01 20.53 0.97
C ASP A 669 15.31 21.37 -0.12
N SER A 670 15.72 21.36 -1.39
CA SER A 670 16.93 20.74 -1.94
C SER A 670 17.91 21.76 -2.50
N THR A 671 19.20 21.45 -2.40
CA THR A 671 20.27 22.29 -2.96
C THR A 671 20.30 22.23 -4.49
N SER A 672 19.69 21.21 -5.10
CA SER A 672 19.50 21.13 -6.56
C SER A 672 18.54 22.21 -7.07
N ARG A 673 17.42 22.47 -6.38
CA ARG A 673 16.49 23.55 -6.77
C ARG A 673 17.10 24.93 -6.59
N TRP A 674 18.02 25.07 -5.64
CA TRP A 674 18.83 26.27 -5.49
C TRP A 674 19.77 26.48 -6.68
N ALA A 675 20.48 25.43 -7.11
CA ALA A 675 21.34 25.49 -8.30
C ALA A 675 20.55 25.75 -9.60
N GLU A 676 19.37 25.14 -9.75
CA GLU A 676 18.46 25.44 -10.87
C GLU A 676 18.01 26.91 -10.87
N ALA A 677 17.78 27.48 -9.69
CA ALA A 677 17.45 28.90 -9.56
C ALA A 677 18.61 29.79 -10.04
N MET A 678 19.85 29.44 -9.69
CA MET A 678 21.03 30.16 -10.22
C MET A 678 21.13 30.02 -11.73
N ARG A 679 20.86 28.83 -12.29
CA ARG A 679 20.84 28.61 -13.74
C ARG A 679 19.81 29.51 -14.43
N GLU A 680 18.60 29.61 -13.89
CA GLU A 680 17.57 30.45 -14.47
C GLU A 680 17.91 31.95 -14.37
N ILE A 681 18.46 32.39 -13.24
CA ILE A 681 18.90 33.79 -13.06
C ILE A 681 20.04 34.11 -14.03
N SER A 682 21.04 33.22 -14.13
CA SER A 682 22.17 33.36 -15.05
C SER A 682 21.72 33.43 -16.51
N GLY A 683 20.78 32.56 -16.91
CA GLY A 683 20.18 32.60 -18.25
C GLY A 683 19.41 33.89 -18.54
N ARG A 684 18.70 34.46 -17.55
CA ARG A 684 18.02 35.76 -17.69
C ARG A 684 18.98 36.95 -17.74
N LEU A 685 20.16 36.82 -17.15
CA LEU A 685 21.23 37.81 -17.21
C LEU A 685 22.10 37.67 -18.47
N GLU A 686 21.79 36.69 -19.33
CA GLU A 686 22.56 36.38 -20.55
C GLU A 686 24.04 36.08 -20.27
N GLU A 687 24.35 35.54 -19.09
CA GLU A 687 25.68 35.08 -18.75
C GLU A 687 26.01 33.80 -19.55
N MET A 688 27.30 33.61 -19.86
CA MET A 688 27.73 32.39 -20.56
C MET A 688 27.50 31.15 -19.68
N PRO A 689 26.73 30.15 -20.15
CA PRO A 689 26.49 28.93 -19.41
C PRO A 689 27.75 28.06 -19.35
N GLY A 690 27.96 27.40 -18.22
CA GLY A 690 28.90 26.30 -18.03
C GLY A 690 28.26 24.94 -18.34
N GLU A 691 28.71 23.89 -17.63
CA GLU A 691 28.21 22.53 -17.79
C GLU A 691 26.70 22.44 -17.52
N GLU A 692 25.96 21.73 -18.39
CA GLU A 692 24.50 21.54 -18.33
C GLU A 692 23.67 22.83 -18.16
N GLY A 693 24.22 23.95 -18.61
CA GLY A 693 23.57 25.26 -18.55
C GLY A 693 23.74 25.99 -17.22
N TYR A 694 24.38 25.41 -16.20
CA TYR A 694 24.61 26.08 -14.91
C TYR A 694 25.64 27.22 -15.03
N PRO A 695 25.60 28.25 -14.18
CA PRO A 695 26.59 29.32 -14.20
C PRO A 695 27.99 28.79 -13.85
N ALA A 696 29.02 29.40 -14.43
CA ALA A 696 30.42 29.07 -14.13
C ALA A 696 30.78 29.20 -12.63
N TYR A 697 30.04 30.03 -11.88
CA TYR A 697 30.23 30.22 -10.44
C TYR A 697 29.47 29.22 -9.54
N LEU A 698 28.78 28.21 -10.08
CA LEU A 698 28.05 27.21 -9.27
C LEU A 698 28.95 26.55 -8.22
N GLY A 699 30.16 26.14 -8.62
CA GLY A 699 31.12 25.49 -7.72
C GLY A 699 31.57 26.40 -6.59
N SER A 700 31.92 27.65 -6.89
CA SER A 700 32.37 28.61 -5.88
C SER A 700 31.25 29.03 -4.92
N ARG A 701 30.01 29.14 -5.41
CA ARG A 701 28.83 29.41 -4.56
C ARG A 701 28.52 28.24 -3.62
N THR A 702 28.54 27.02 -4.14
CA THR A 702 28.34 25.81 -3.35
C THR A 702 29.43 25.69 -2.28
N ALA A 703 30.70 25.93 -2.64
CA ALA A 703 31.81 25.93 -1.69
C ALA A 703 31.65 26.98 -0.60
N ALA A 704 31.35 28.23 -0.97
CA ALA A 704 31.13 29.32 -0.02
C ALA A 704 29.97 29.04 0.95
N PHE A 705 28.95 28.29 0.52
CA PHE A 705 27.83 27.90 1.37
C PHE A 705 28.24 26.83 2.41
N TYR A 706 28.86 25.74 1.97
CA TYR A 706 29.25 24.66 2.89
C TYR A 706 30.41 25.05 3.81
N GLU A 707 31.32 25.95 3.41
CA GLU A 707 32.42 26.43 4.27
C GLU A 707 31.96 27.28 5.46
N ARG A 708 30.73 27.78 5.45
CA ARG A 708 30.11 28.45 6.60
C ARG A 708 29.82 27.49 7.75
N ALA A 709 29.74 26.19 7.47
CA ALA A 709 29.70 25.14 8.47
C ALA A 709 31.04 25.04 9.22
N GLY A 710 30.97 24.65 10.49
CA GLY A 710 32.15 24.52 11.33
C GLY A 710 31.84 24.60 12.82
N GLU A 711 32.72 24.01 13.62
CA GLU A 711 32.85 24.36 15.03
C GLU A 711 33.75 25.59 15.16
N VAL A 712 33.33 26.59 15.93
CA VAL A 712 34.01 27.88 16.00
C VAL A 712 34.06 28.41 17.43
N VAL A 713 35.10 29.19 17.73
CA VAL A 713 35.13 30.08 18.87
C VAL A 713 34.45 31.40 18.44
N CYS A 714 33.34 31.71 19.10
CA CYS A 714 32.54 32.88 18.82
C CYS A 714 33.28 34.16 19.25
N LEU A 715 32.97 35.28 18.61
CA LEU A 715 33.45 36.59 19.05
C LEU A 715 32.81 36.96 20.41
N GLY A 716 33.57 37.69 21.22
CA GLY A 716 33.17 38.14 22.56
C GLY A 716 34.18 37.73 23.64
N ASN A 717 34.00 38.28 24.84
CA ASN A 717 34.94 38.08 25.96
C ASN A 717 34.76 36.73 26.66
N GLU A 718 33.65 36.04 26.41
CA GLU A 718 33.26 34.81 27.10
C GLU A 718 33.88 33.53 26.51
N GLY A 719 34.57 33.61 25.37
CA GLY A 719 35.22 32.45 24.74
C GLY A 719 34.26 31.31 24.36
N ARG A 720 32.98 31.64 24.07
CA ARG A 720 31.93 30.67 23.74
C ARG A 720 32.30 29.84 22.51
N LYS A 721 31.94 28.56 22.52
CA LYS A 721 32.07 27.66 21.37
C LYS A 721 30.69 27.35 20.83
N GLY A 722 30.52 27.40 19.51
CA GLY A 722 29.30 27.01 18.83
C GLY A 722 29.62 26.17 17.60
N SER A 723 28.66 25.36 17.14
CA SER A 723 28.87 24.50 15.98
C SER A 723 27.71 24.60 15.01
N LEU A 724 28.01 24.65 13.71
CA LEU A 724 27.01 24.62 12.65
C LEU A 724 27.26 23.43 11.73
N THR A 725 26.40 22.42 11.78
CA THR A 725 26.41 21.28 10.86
C THR A 725 25.46 21.55 9.69
N VAL A 726 25.92 21.36 8.46
CA VAL A 726 25.10 21.56 7.25
C VAL A 726 24.87 20.23 6.55
N ILE A 727 23.60 19.90 6.30
CA ILE A 727 23.15 18.71 5.57
C ILE A 727 22.38 19.17 4.34
N GLY A 728 22.91 18.92 3.14
CA GLY A 728 22.27 19.27 1.88
C GLY A 728 21.66 18.06 1.19
N ALA A 729 20.37 18.15 0.83
CA ALA A 729 19.72 17.17 -0.01
C ALA A 729 19.93 17.52 -1.49
N VAL A 730 20.49 16.58 -2.25
CA VAL A 730 20.74 16.73 -3.69
C VAL A 730 19.78 15.82 -4.44
N SER A 731 19.10 16.34 -5.45
CA SER A 731 18.15 15.60 -6.29
C SER A 731 18.67 15.52 -7.73
N PRO A 732 19.67 14.67 -8.01
CA PRO A 732 20.20 14.52 -9.36
C PRO A 732 19.13 13.97 -10.32
N PRO A 733 19.00 14.50 -11.55
CA PRO A 733 18.10 13.94 -12.56
C PRO A 733 18.42 12.46 -12.80
N GLY A 734 17.42 11.59 -12.65
CA GLY A 734 17.58 10.15 -12.88
C GLY A 734 18.51 9.42 -11.89
N GLY A 735 18.96 10.07 -10.81
CA GLY A 735 19.92 9.49 -9.87
C GLY A 735 21.37 9.54 -10.34
N ASP A 736 21.67 10.29 -11.41
CA ASP A 736 23.02 10.41 -11.96
C ASP A 736 23.91 11.29 -11.07
N LEU A 737 24.87 10.67 -10.37
CA LEU A 737 25.79 11.39 -9.50
C LEU A 737 26.84 12.21 -10.27
N SER A 738 26.96 12.04 -11.59
CA SER A 738 27.92 12.77 -12.42
C SER A 738 27.50 14.21 -12.74
N GLU A 739 26.24 14.57 -12.44
CA GLU A 739 25.73 15.91 -12.73
C GLU A 739 26.43 17.02 -11.91
N PRO A 740 26.49 18.26 -12.43
CA PRO A 740 27.33 19.32 -11.87
C PRO A 740 27.04 19.68 -10.41
N VAL A 741 25.80 19.66 -9.94
CA VAL A 741 25.43 20.01 -8.55
C VAL A 741 25.96 18.96 -7.57
N THR A 742 25.77 17.68 -7.87
CA THR A 742 26.28 16.56 -7.09
C THR A 742 27.80 16.60 -7.06
N GLN A 743 28.47 16.73 -8.20
CA GLN A 743 29.93 16.79 -8.26
C GLN A 743 30.51 17.98 -7.49
N ASN A 744 29.93 19.19 -7.64
CA ASN A 744 30.36 20.36 -6.89
C ASN A 744 30.08 20.21 -5.38
N THR A 745 28.99 19.56 -4.99
CA THR A 745 28.68 19.29 -3.58
C THR A 745 29.64 18.27 -2.97
N LEU A 746 29.96 17.18 -3.69
CA LEU A 746 30.90 16.15 -3.26
C LEU A 746 32.33 16.68 -3.07
N ARG A 747 32.73 17.67 -3.87
CA ARG A 747 34.06 18.31 -3.73
C ARG A 747 34.24 19.05 -2.40
N VAL A 748 33.16 19.48 -1.76
CA VAL A 748 33.20 20.34 -0.57
C VAL A 748 32.70 19.62 0.68
N THR A 749 31.71 18.74 0.54
CA THR A 749 31.17 17.97 1.66
C THR A 749 32.10 16.83 2.05
N LYS A 750 32.25 16.59 3.35
CA LYS A 750 33.13 15.54 3.87
C LYS A 750 32.41 14.22 4.15
N VAL A 751 31.08 14.22 4.08
CA VAL A 751 30.22 13.05 4.28
C VAL A 751 29.27 12.93 3.11
N PHE A 752 29.14 11.71 2.64
CA PHE A 752 28.25 11.32 1.55
C PHE A 752 27.38 10.15 2.00
N TRP A 753 26.06 10.36 2.04
CA TRP A 753 25.08 9.31 2.31
C TRP A 753 24.34 8.96 1.02
N GLY A 754 24.88 7.99 0.28
CA GLY A 754 24.30 7.52 -0.96
C GLY A 754 23.03 6.71 -0.70
N LEU A 755 21.87 7.29 -1.02
CA LEU A 755 20.61 6.55 -0.95
C LEU A 755 20.48 5.61 -2.13
N ASP A 756 20.18 4.34 -1.85
CA ASP A 756 20.10 3.29 -2.86
C ASP A 756 18.68 2.75 -2.99
N ALA A 757 18.15 2.84 -4.21
CA ALA A 757 16.82 2.35 -4.54
C ALA A 757 16.71 0.83 -4.33
N GLN A 758 17.76 0.04 -4.56
CA GLN A 758 17.75 -1.41 -4.38
C GLN A 758 17.60 -1.83 -2.91
N LEU A 759 18.23 -1.08 -1.99
CA LEU A 759 18.04 -1.31 -0.56
C LEU A 759 16.62 -0.96 -0.13
N ALA A 760 16.08 0.16 -0.61
CA ALA A 760 14.68 0.50 -0.39
C ALA A 760 13.72 -0.57 -0.93
N TYR A 761 13.98 -1.14 -2.10
CA TYR A 761 13.19 -2.25 -2.67
C TYR A 761 13.21 -3.51 -1.82
N LYS A 762 14.35 -3.82 -1.20
CA LYS A 762 14.49 -4.95 -0.27
C LYS A 762 13.91 -4.65 1.11
N ARG A 763 13.22 -3.52 1.29
CA ARG A 763 12.74 -3.00 2.58
C ARG A 763 13.85 -2.86 3.62
N HIS A 764 15.08 -2.63 3.16
CA HIS A 764 16.20 -2.33 4.03
C HIS A 764 16.22 -0.82 4.26
N PHE A 765 15.74 -0.41 5.43
CA PHE A 765 15.73 0.97 5.89
C PHE A 765 16.65 1.19 7.09
N PRO A 766 17.35 2.34 7.19
CA PRO A 766 17.52 3.37 6.17
C PRO A 766 18.23 2.85 4.92
N ALA A 767 17.78 3.27 3.74
CA ALA A 767 18.27 2.78 2.44
C ALA A 767 19.60 3.43 2.04
N ILE A 768 20.59 3.39 2.94
CA ILE A 768 21.93 3.95 2.74
C ILE A 768 22.84 2.83 2.28
N ASN A 769 23.46 3.00 1.11
CA ASN A 769 24.40 2.03 0.60
C ASN A 769 25.74 2.15 1.34
N TRP A 770 26.09 1.10 2.07
CA TRP A 770 27.27 1.08 2.94
C TRP A 770 28.60 0.92 2.19
N LEU A 771 28.59 0.62 0.90
CA LEU A 771 29.82 0.52 0.09
C LEU A 771 30.11 1.82 -0.66
N SER A 772 29.09 2.55 -1.10
CA SER A 772 29.24 3.82 -1.80
C SER A 772 29.26 5.03 -0.86
N SER A 773 28.60 4.94 0.30
CA SER A 773 28.62 5.99 1.32
C SER A 773 29.98 6.09 1.99
N TYR A 774 30.35 7.30 2.42
CA TYR A 774 31.60 7.53 3.13
C TYR A 774 31.49 8.71 4.10
N SER A 775 32.38 8.70 5.10
CA SER A 775 32.60 9.84 6.00
C SER A 775 34.09 10.05 6.20
N LEU A 776 34.57 11.26 5.94
CA LEU A 776 35.96 11.65 6.19
C LEU A 776 36.20 12.08 7.65
N TYR A 777 35.16 12.10 8.50
CA TYR A 777 35.27 12.51 9.91
C TYR A 777 35.64 11.37 10.87
N LEU A 778 35.76 10.14 10.37
CA LEU A 778 35.98 8.94 11.19
C LEU A 778 37.18 9.06 12.12
N ASN A 779 38.31 9.54 11.60
CA ASN A 779 39.54 9.69 12.39
C ASN A 779 39.36 10.69 13.55
N SER A 780 38.59 11.75 13.33
CA SER A 780 38.31 12.77 14.35
C SER A 780 37.30 12.31 15.41
N VAL A 781 36.42 11.37 15.06
CA VAL A 781 35.35 10.85 15.93
C VAL A 781 35.79 9.63 16.73
N ASN A 782 36.85 8.93 16.30
CA ASN A 782 37.32 7.69 16.94
C ASN A 782 37.58 7.87 18.44
N ASP A 783 38.27 8.93 18.86
CA ASP A 783 38.59 9.16 20.28
C ASP A 783 37.32 9.35 21.12
N TYR A 784 36.35 10.11 20.60
CA TYR A 784 35.06 10.28 21.24
C TYR A 784 34.29 8.95 21.37
N MET A 785 34.30 8.13 20.32
CA MET A 785 33.63 6.84 20.34
C MET A 785 34.32 5.83 21.26
N ARG A 786 35.66 5.88 21.39
CA ARG A 786 36.40 5.07 22.38
C ARG A 786 35.96 5.40 23.81
N GLU A 787 35.73 6.67 24.11
CA GLU A 787 35.26 7.11 25.42
C GLU A 787 33.79 6.76 25.69
N LYS A 788 32.89 7.02 24.73
CA LYS A 788 31.43 6.90 24.95
C LYS A 788 30.84 5.53 24.65
N ALA A 789 31.35 4.82 23.65
CA ALA A 789 30.84 3.53 23.21
C ALA A 789 31.66 2.40 23.83
N GLY A 790 32.97 2.37 23.55
CA GLY A 790 33.91 1.41 24.10
C GLY A 790 35.27 1.48 23.40
N GLN A 791 36.34 1.10 24.11
CA GLN A 791 37.72 1.29 23.64
C GLN A 791 38.04 0.58 22.32
N ASP A 792 37.41 -0.55 22.04
CA ASP A 792 37.58 -1.39 20.84
C ASP A 792 36.65 -1.00 19.66
N TRP A 793 35.89 0.09 19.78
CA TRP A 793 34.92 0.49 18.78
C TRP A 793 35.49 0.73 17.37
N PRO A 794 36.59 1.50 17.20
CA PRO A 794 37.15 1.73 15.86
C PRO A 794 37.57 0.43 15.17
N GLU A 795 38.19 -0.47 15.93
CA GLU A 795 38.64 -1.78 15.44
C GLU A 795 37.43 -2.65 15.03
N MET A 796 36.39 -2.69 15.87
CA MET A 796 35.15 -3.40 15.57
C MET A 796 34.48 -2.89 14.30
N ARG A 797 34.39 -1.57 14.13
CA ARG A 797 33.79 -0.95 12.95
C ARG A 797 34.57 -1.30 11.68
N VAL A 798 35.89 -1.25 11.72
CA VAL A 798 36.76 -1.63 10.59
C VAL A 798 36.57 -3.12 10.26
N GLY A 799 36.53 -3.98 11.29
CA GLY A 799 36.24 -5.41 11.12
C GLY A 799 34.88 -5.68 10.47
N ALA A 800 33.82 -5.01 10.95
CA ALA A 800 32.47 -5.14 10.40
C ALA A 800 32.38 -4.65 8.94
N MET A 801 33.01 -3.53 8.60
CA MET A 801 33.07 -3.05 7.22
C MET A 801 33.87 -4.00 6.33
N GLY A 802 34.97 -4.57 6.84
CA GLY A 802 35.74 -5.60 6.14
C GLY A 802 34.92 -6.86 5.84
N ILE A 803 34.03 -7.26 6.74
CA ILE A 803 33.08 -8.37 6.51
C ILE A 803 32.08 -8.02 5.41
N LEU A 804 31.52 -6.80 5.41
CA LEU A 804 30.59 -6.34 4.36
C LEU A 804 31.25 -6.21 2.99
N GLN A 805 32.51 -5.79 2.93
CA GLN A 805 33.27 -5.74 1.67
C GLN A 805 33.57 -7.13 1.14
N LYS A 806 34.02 -8.04 2.01
CA LYS A 806 34.21 -9.46 1.65
C LYS A 806 32.91 -10.12 1.22
N GLU A 807 31.77 -9.74 1.80
CA GLU A 807 30.46 -10.22 1.34
C GLU A 807 30.24 -9.89 -0.13
N GLU A 808 30.54 -8.67 -0.60
CA GLU A 808 30.34 -8.27 -2.00
C GLU A 808 31.25 -9.05 -2.96
N GLU A 809 32.52 -9.25 -2.57
CA GLU A 809 33.47 -10.09 -3.31
C GLU A 809 32.98 -11.54 -3.41
N LEU A 810 32.56 -12.11 -2.28
CA LEU A 810 32.04 -13.48 -2.21
C LEU A 810 30.71 -13.61 -2.94
N GLN A 811 29.82 -12.61 -2.88
CA GLN A 811 28.56 -12.61 -3.62
C GLN A 811 28.79 -12.68 -5.13
N SER A 812 29.81 -11.99 -5.64
CA SER A 812 30.21 -12.08 -7.05
C SER A 812 30.65 -13.50 -7.41
N ILE A 813 31.44 -14.16 -6.56
CA ILE A 813 31.86 -15.55 -6.74
C ILE A 813 30.66 -16.51 -6.64
N VAL A 814 29.78 -16.32 -5.66
CA VAL A 814 28.55 -17.11 -5.46
C VAL A 814 27.63 -17.00 -6.66
N GLN A 815 27.51 -15.83 -7.29
CA GLN A 815 26.73 -15.65 -8.51
C GLN A 815 27.31 -16.42 -9.71
N LEU A 816 28.64 -16.60 -9.75
CA LEU A 816 29.34 -17.32 -10.82
C LEU A 816 29.35 -18.84 -10.61
N VAL A 817 29.70 -19.32 -9.40
CA VAL A 817 30.02 -20.73 -9.12
C VAL A 817 29.05 -21.38 -8.12
N GLY A 818 28.27 -20.60 -7.38
CA GLY A 818 27.36 -21.07 -6.32
C GLY A 818 27.98 -21.07 -4.92
N ILE A 819 27.14 -21.12 -3.88
CA ILE A 819 27.57 -21.02 -2.47
C ILE A 819 28.34 -22.26 -1.97
N ASP A 820 28.10 -23.42 -2.60
CA ASP A 820 28.74 -24.69 -2.23
C ASP A 820 30.23 -24.73 -2.62
N ALA A 821 30.67 -23.82 -3.49
CA ALA A 821 32.08 -23.68 -3.88
C ALA A 821 32.91 -22.89 -2.86
N LEU A 822 32.25 -22.22 -1.90
CA LEU A 822 32.93 -21.45 -0.86
C LEU A 822 33.41 -22.35 0.26
N SER A 823 34.56 -22.01 0.84
CA SER A 823 35.06 -22.61 2.07
C SER A 823 34.12 -22.33 3.24
N ALA A 824 34.17 -23.17 4.28
CA ALA A 824 33.36 -22.98 5.50
C ALA A 824 33.58 -21.60 6.15
N LYS A 825 34.81 -21.05 6.08
CA LYS A 825 35.13 -19.71 6.57
C LYS A 825 34.44 -18.61 5.76
N GLU A 826 34.44 -18.72 4.43
CA GLU A 826 33.77 -17.76 3.55
C GLU A 826 32.24 -17.83 3.70
N GLN A 827 31.68 -19.01 3.88
CA GLN A 827 30.26 -19.17 4.21
C GLN A 827 29.91 -18.53 5.56
N LEU A 828 30.79 -18.62 6.56
CA LEU A 828 30.61 -17.92 7.85
C LEU A 828 30.65 -16.40 7.68
N VAL A 829 31.53 -15.87 6.83
CA VAL A 829 31.57 -14.43 6.49
C VAL A 829 30.24 -13.96 5.91
N LEU A 830 29.66 -14.69 4.95
CA LEU A 830 28.34 -14.36 4.39
C LEU A 830 27.22 -14.37 5.45
N ASN A 831 27.21 -15.35 6.35
CA ASN A 831 26.24 -15.42 7.45
C ASN A 831 26.39 -14.25 8.42
N THR A 832 27.63 -13.87 8.72
CA THR A 832 27.93 -12.76 9.63
C THR A 832 27.53 -11.43 9.00
N ALA A 833 27.85 -11.24 7.71
CA ALA A 833 27.45 -10.08 6.94
C ALA A 833 25.91 -9.94 6.87
N GLN A 834 25.19 -11.05 6.69
CA GLN A 834 23.73 -11.04 6.76
C GLN A 834 23.21 -10.54 8.12
N SER A 835 23.81 -10.99 9.23
CA SER A 835 23.44 -10.50 10.57
C SER A 835 23.75 -9.01 10.74
N ILE A 836 24.91 -8.53 10.25
CA ILE A 836 25.21 -7.09 10.24
C ILE A 836 24.14 -6.32 9.43
N ARG A 837 23.68 -6.84 8.29
CA ARG A 837 22.65 -6.18 7.47
C ARG A 837 21.27 -6.18 8.13
N GLU A 838 20.80 -7.30 8.66
CA GLU A 838 19.41 -7.49 9.12
C GLU A 838 19.19 -7.14 10.60
N ASP A 839 20.20 -7.37 11.44
CA ASP A 839 20.13 -7.19 12.88
C ASP A 839 20.70 -5.85 13.34
N PHE A 840 21.70 -5.30 12.61
CA PHE A 840 22.36 -4.05 12.95
C PHE A 840 22.03 -2.88 12.00
N LEU A 841 22.29 -2.98 10.70
CA LEU A 841 22.10 -1.86 9.76
C LEU A 841 20.62 -1.53 9.53
N HIS A 842 19.77 -2.55 9.44
CA HIS A 842 18.33 -2.38 9.29
C HIS A 842 17.74 -1.85 10.59
N GLN A 843 17.00 -0.74 10.51
CA GLN A 843 16.38 -0.06 11.64
C GLN A 843 14.99 0.46 11.25
N ASN A 844 13.97 0.09 12.03
CA ASN A 844 12.60 0.50 11.77
C ASN A 844 12.28 1.84 12.45
N ALA A 845 12.07 2.88 11.65
CA ALA A 845 11.74 4.22 12.11
C ALA A 845 10.38 4.34 12.83
N PHE A 846 9.48 3.37 12.66
CA PHE A 846 8.13 3.37 13.23
C PHE A 846 7.97 2.55 14.51
N ASP A 847 8.97 1.75 14.85
CA ASP A 847 8.95 0.98 16.09
C ASP A 847 9.37 1.87 17.26
N GLU A 848 8.63 1.82 18.37
CA GLU A 848 8.88 2.69 19.53
C GLU A 848 10.27 2.49 20.16
N ILE A 849 10.87 1.30 19.99
CA ILE A 849 12.18 0.94 20.56
C ILE A 849 13.27 1.04 19.49
N ASP A 850 13.00 0.60 18.26
CA ASP A 850 14.01 0.59 17.19
C ASP A 850 14.17 1.95 16.48
N THR A 851 13.26 2.91 16.69
CA THR A 851 13.34 4.26 16.06
C THR A 851 14.62 5.02 16.41
N PHE A 852 15.18 4.79 17.60
CA PHE A 852 16.40 5.42 18.10
C PHE A 852 17.31 4.37 18.78
N THR A 853 18.62 4.43 18.52
CA THR A 853 19.61 3.57 19.19
C THR A 853 20.75 4.43 19.76
N SER A 854 21.05 4.29 21.05
CA SER A 854 22.18 4.98 21.69
C SER A 854 23.55 4.38 21.30
N CYS A 855 24.63 5.16 21.49
CA CYS A 855 26.00 4.69 21.21
C CYS A 855 26.37 3.42 21.99
N LYS A 856 25.92 3.29 23.25
CA LYS A 856 26.19 2.11 24.08
C LYS A 856 25.42 0.89 23.60
N LYS A 857 24.15 1.04 23.25
CA LYS A 857 23.34 -0.05 22.69
C LYS A 857 23.93 -0.53 21.36
N MET A 858 24.30 0.42 20.49
CA MET A 858 24.95 0.16 19.22
C MET A 858 26.28 -0.60 19.40
N TYR A 859 27.11 -0.21 20.38
CA TYR A 859 28.34 -0.91 20.74
C TYR A 859 28.09 -2.39 21.08
N TRP A 860 27.20 -2.67 22.03
CA TRP A 860 26.96 -4.04 22.48
C TRP A 860 26.31 -4.91 21.40
N MET A 861 25.43 -4.35 20.57
CA MET A 861 24.86 -5.05 19.43
C MET A 861 25.93 -5.48 18.44
N LEU A 862 26.80 -4.54 18.01
CA LEU A 862 27.87 -4.86 17.06
C LEU A 862 28.88 -5.83 17.68
N LYS A 863 29.18 -5.67 18.98
CA LYS A 863 30.09 -6.54 19.73
C LYS A 863 29.58 -7.97 19.80
N ALA A 864 28.29 -8.17 20.05
CA ALA A 864 27.68 -9.51 20.05
C ALA A 864 27.86 -10.22 18.70
N ILE A 865 27.63 -9.51 17.59
CA ILE A 865 27.79 -10.05 16.23
C ILE A 865 29.25 -10.42 15.95
N LEU A 866 30.20 -9.53 16.29
CA LEU A 866 31.63 -9.75 16.02
C LEU A 866 32.25 -10.83 16.92
N ILE A 867 31.91 -10.84 18.21
CA ILE A 867 32.37 -11.91 19.13
C ILE A 867 31.82 -13.26 18.68
N PHE A 868 30.57 -13.31 18.21
CA PHE A 868 30.03 -14.54 17.61
C PHE A 868 30.85 -14.99 16.40
N HIS A 869 31.22 -14.07 15.51
CA HIS A 869 32.07 -14.37 14.36
C HIS A 869 33.45 -14.91 14.76
N GLU A 870 34.10 -14.30 15.75
CA GLU A 870 35.40 -14.72 16.26
C GLU A 870 35.35 -16.14 16.86
N GLN A 871 34.37 -16.41 17.73
CA GLN A 871 34.23 -17.74 18.35
C GLN A 871 33.88 -18.82 17.32
N ALA A 872 32.96 -18.52 16.39
CA ALA A 872 32.62 -19.44 15.32
C ALA A 872 33.83 -19.72 14.40
N THR A 873 34.70 -18.73 14.16
CA THR A 873 35.92 -18.92 13.38
C THR A 873 36.92 -19.82 14.11
N ALA A 874 37.13 -19.61 15.41
CA ALA A 874 38.00 -20.45 16.24
C ALA A 874 37.53 -21.92 16.27
N GLU A 875 36.22 -22.14 16.37
CA GLU A 875 35.61 -23.47 16.33
C GLU A 875 35.81 -24.16 14.98
N LEU A 876 35.68 -23.44 13.87
CA LEU A 876 36.00 -23.96 12.53
C LEU A 876 37.49 -24.31 12.39
N GLU A 877 38.38 -23.53 12.99
CA GLU A 877 39.82 -23.81 13.01
C GLU A 877 40.18 -25.03 13.87
N SER A 878 39.39 -25.32 14.90
CA SER A 878 39.51 -26.57 15.68
C SER A 878 39.07 -27.83 14.92
N GLY A 879 38.58 -27.69 13.68
CA GLY A 879 38.21 -28.79 12.79
C GLY A 879 36.72 -29.16 12.80
N LYS A 880 35.87 -28.41 13.51
CA LYS A 880 34.41 -28.63 13.53
C LYS A 880 33.77 -28.19 12.20
N LYS A 881 32.67 -28.84 11.82
CA LYS A 881 31.93 -28.48 10.60
C LYS A 881 31.05 -27.25 10.84
N LEU A 882 30.89 -26.40 9.83
CA LEU A 882 30.06 -25.20 9.91
C LEU A 882 28.62 -25.51 10.35
N SER A 883 28.03 -26.60 9.87
CA SER A 883 26.68 -27.02 10.26
C SER A 883 26.54 -27.23 11.76
N GLU A 884 27.54 -27.85 12.40
CA GLU A 884 27.53 -28.14 13.84
C GLU A 884 27.67 -26.86 14.67
N VAL A 885 28.52 -25.93 14.22
CA VAL A 885 28.68 -24.61 14.85
C VAL A 885 27.39 -23.80 14.74
N MET A 886 26.75 -23.80 13.56
CA MET A 886 25.52 -23.04 13.32
C MET A 886 24.30 -23.62 14.05
N ASP A 887 24.22 -24.95 14.21
CA ASP A 887 23.13 -25.60 14.95
C ASP A 887 23.22 -25.31 16.46
N LYS A 888 24.43 -25.36 17.04
CA LYS A 888 24.65 -24.98 18.44
C LYS A 888 24.36 -23.49 18.69
N ALA A 889 24.70 -22.64 17.74
CA ALA A 889 24.51 -21.19 17.84
C ALA A 889 23.08 -20.70 17.52
N LYS A 890 22.14 -21.59 17.26
CA LYS A 890 20.80 -21.21 16.77
C LYS A 890 20.04 -20.34 17.76
N GLU A 891 20.11 -20.65 19.06
CA GLU A 891 19.47 -19.85 20.11
C GLU A 891 20.13 -18.48 20.27
N ILE A 892 21.46 -18.45 20.27
CA ILE A 892 22.27 -17.23 20.31
C ILE A 892 21.94 -16.29 19.14
N LYS A 893 21.83 -16.82 17.92
CA LYS A 893 21.46 -16.00 16.74
C LYS A 893 20.07 -15.37 16.87
N ILE A 894 19.11 -16.07 17.48
CA ILE A 894 17.77 -15.52 17.75
C ILE A 894 17.86 -14.40 18.79
N GLU A 895 18.70 -14.55 19.81
CA GLU A 895 18.94 -13.51 20.82
C GLU A 895 19.65 -12.27 20.22
N ILE A 896 20.64 -12.47 19.35
CA ILE A 896 21.29 -11.39 18.57
C ILE A 896 20.25 -10.64 17.71
N GLY A 897 19.38 -11.35 16.98
CA GLY A 897 18.34 -10.71 16.17
C GLY A 897 17.29 -9.94 16.99
N LYS A 898 17.10 -10.31 18.27
CA LYS A 898 16.23 -9.60 19.22
C LYS A 898 16.93 -8.43 19.92
N ALA A 899 18.25 -8.30 19.82
CA ALA A 899 19.03 -7.27 20.51
C ALA A 899 18.55 -5.84 20.19
N LYS A 900 18.09 -5.60 18.95
CA LYS A 900 17.52 -4.31 18.55
C LYS A 900 16.25 -3.91 19.32
N MET A 901 15.49 -4.88 19.84
CA MET A 901 14.25 -4.68 20.60
C MET A 901 14.48 -4.50 22.10
N VAL A 902 15.73 -4.55 22.58
CA VAL A 902 16.06 -4.30 23.98
C VAL A 902 15.92 -2.80 24.28
N LYS A 903 15.20 -2.45 25.34
CA LYS A 903 15.03 -1.05 25.78
C LYS A 903 16.36 -0.48 26.29
N GLU A 904 16.56 0.82 26.12
CA GLU A 904 17.79 1.53 26.52
C GLU A 904 18.09 1.39 28.03
N ASP A 905 17.06 1.30 28.87
CA ASP A 905 17.17 1.12 30.32
C ASP A 905 17.65 -0.29 30.72
N LYS A 906 17.69 -1.23 29.77
CA LYS A 906 18.05 -2.64 29.96
C LYS A 906 19.29 -3.07 29.17
N ILE A 907 20.18 -2.14 28.82
CA ILE A 907 21.42 -2.44 28.07
C ILE A 907 22.26 -3.55 28.73
N GLY A 908 22.22 -3.69 30.06
CA GLY A 908 22.92 -4.78 30.76
C GLY A 908 22.50 -6.20 30.34
N GLU A 909 21.33 -6.37 29.70
CA GLU A 909 20.94 -7.65 29.08
C GLU A 909 21.80 -7.97 27.85
N LEU A 910 22.27 -6.96 27.09
CA LEU A 910 23.15 -7.13 25.94
C LEU A 910 24.59 -7.49 26.36
N GLU A 911 25.05 -6.93 27.48
CA GLU A 911 26.36 -7.29 28.05
C GLU A 911 26.37 -8.76 28.47
N LYS A 912 25.32 -9.22 29.17
CA LYS A 912 25.13 -10.65 29.51
C LYS A 912 25.05 -11.54 28.28
N LEU A 913 24.43 -11.07 27.19
CA LEU A 913 24.41 -11.80 25.92
C LEU A 913 25.84 -11.98 25.37
N VAL A 914 26.67 -10.94 25.40
CA VAL A 914 28.08 -11.06 24.97
C VAL A 914 28.86 -12.05 25.84
N GLU A 915 28.63 -12.06 27.16
CA GLU A 915 29.24 -13.05 28.06
C GLU A 915 28.77 -14.47 27.77
N LYS A 916 27.46 -14.65 27.52
CA LYS A 916 26.86 -15.93 27.14
C LYS A 916 27.46 -16.48 25.84
N ILE A 917 27.65 -15.63 24.83
CA ILE A 917 28.29 -16.01 23.55
C ILE A 917 29.71 -16.52 23.79
N LYS A 918 30.48 -15.88 24.68
CA LYS A 918 31.84 -16.33 25.04
C LYS A 918 31.86 -17.67 25.79
N GLY A 919 30.77 -18.02 26.48
CA GLY A 919 30.65 -19.25 27.27
C GLY A 919 30.11 -20.45 26.50
N GLU A 920 29.10 -20.25 25.65
CA GLU A 920 28.37 -21.34 24.96
C GLU A 920 28.97 -21.75 23.60
N VAL A 921 29.83 -20.92 23.00
CA VAL A 921 30.47 -21.20 21.69
C VAL A 921 31.87 -21.82 21.86
N LYS A 922 32.39 -21.93 23.09
CA LYS A 922 33.52 -22.83 23.42
C LYS A 922 33.04 -24.28 23.53
#